data_AF-A0A8T2B2L9-F1
#
_entry.id   AF-A0A8T2B2L9-F1
#
_cell.length_a   1.000
_cell.length_b   1.000
_cell.length_c   1.000
_cell.angle_alpha   90.00
_cell.angle_beta   90.00
_cell.angle_gamma   90.00
#
_symmetry.space_group_name_H-M   'P 1'
#
loop_
_entity.id
_entity.type
_entity.pdbx_description
1 polymer ?
#
loop_
_entity_poly.entity_id
_entity_poly.type
_entity_poly.pdbx_seq_one_letter_code
_entity_poly.pdbx_strand_id
1 'polypeptide(L)'
;MSTDKLLLPNGVKSDGVIRRTRADAAAAAAASYSLGGGSQIFDELPKAAIVSVSRPDTTDFSPLLLSYTLELQYKQFKWTLQKKASQVLYLHFALKKRLIIEDLHDKQEQVREWLHSLGIFDMQGSVVQDDEEPDDGALPLHYTEDSIKNRNVPSCAAFPIIRPTIGRSETVVDRGRTAMQGYLSLFLGNLDIVNSKEVCKFLEVSRLSFAREYGSKMKEGFVTVKHLRELPGSDSVRCCLPSHCLGFFGTSWTKVWAVLKPGFLALLEDPFSGKLLDIMVFDTLGLQSTKESSEQPRLAEQVKEHNPLRFGFKVTSGDRTVRLRTTSSRKVKEWVKAVDDAGCYSPHRFGSFAPPRGLTSDGSQAQWFVDGHTAFEAIAFAIQNATSEIFMTGWWLCPELYLKRPFEDHPSLRLDALLETKAKQGVKIYILLYKEVQIALKINSMYSKKRLQNIHKNVKVLRYPDHLSSGIYLWSHHDKIVIVDYQVCFIGGLDLCFGRYDTAEHKIGDCPPYIWPGKDYYNPRESEPNSWEETMKDELDRRKYPRMPWHEVHCALWGPPCRDVARHFVQRWNHSKRNKAPNEQTIPLLMPHHHMVLPHYLGTREIDIIAAAKPEEDPDKPVVLARQDSFSSASPPQDIPLLLPQETDADFASRGDLKLDSGSRQDLDRSGSQVEFPGETSEESDRDEAVNDWWWQIGKQSDCRCQIIRSVSQWSAGTSQSEDSIHKAYCSLIQNAEHFIYIENQFFISGLEKDDTILNRVLETLYRRILKAHEQNKCFRVVIVIPLLPGFQGGIDDFGAATVRALMHWQYRTISRERTSILDNLNALLGPKTQDYISFYGLRSYGRLFEDGPIATSQIYVHSKLMIVDDRIAVIGSSNINDRSLLGSRDSEIGVVIEDKEFVESSMNGVKWMAGKFSNSLRCSLWSEHLGLHPGEMQKIEDPIKDATYKDLWMATAKKNTDIYDQVFSCIPNEHIRSRAALRHNMSICKDKLGHTTIDLGIAPERLDSCGSDSWEMLKETRGHLVCFPLQFMCDQEDLRPVFNESEFYTAPQVFH
;
A
#
# COMPACT_ATOMS: atom_id res chain seq x y z
N MET A 1 -41.53 26.43 21.72
CA MET A 1 -42.47 27.58 21.78
C MET A 1 -41.67 28.83 22.08
N SER A 2 -42.06 30.00 21.55
CA SER A 2 -41.24 31.22 21.37
C SER A 2 -39.97 30.99 20.53
N THR A 3 -39.72 31.58 19.37
CA THR A 3 -40.10 32.89 18.76
C THR A 3 -39.71 34.11 19.59
N ASP A 4 -38.80 34.92 19.05
CA ASP A 4 -39.21 36.13 18.32
C ASP A 4 -38.16 36.66 17.32
N LYS A 5 -38.63 37.51 16.39
CA LYS A 5 -37.87 38.21 15.34
C LYS A 5 -37.84 39.71 15.65
N LEU A 6 -36.78 40.43 15.25
CA LEU A 6 -36.80 41.86 14.83
C LEU A 6 -35.39 42.19 14.28
N LEU A 7 -35.19 42.32 12.97
CA LEU A 7 -35.34 43.51 12.10
C LEU A 7 -34.11 44.45 12.05
N LEU A 8 -33.57 44.62 10.84
CA LEU A 8 -32.57 45.63 10.43
C LEU A 8 -33.20 47.03 10.29
N PRO A 9 -32.39 48.10 10.17
CA PRO A 9 -32.31 48.74 8.85
C PRO A 9 -30.96 49.39 8.44
N ASN A 10 -30.70 49.37 7.11
CA ASN A 10 -30.04 50.38 6.24
C ASN A 10 -28.70 51.04 6.67
N GLY A 11 -27.59 51.02 5.94
CA GLY A 11 -27.35 50.78 4.51
C GLY A 11 -26.80 52.04 3.78
N VAL A 12 -25.65 51.95 3.10
CA VAL A 12 -25.22 52.80 1.96
C VAL A 12 -24.39 51.95 0.97
N LYS A 13 -24.43 52.28 -0.32
CA LYS A 13 -23.84 51.53 -1.45
C LYS A 13 -22.44 52.06 -1.85
N SER A 14 -21.64 51.22 -2.49
CA SER A 14 -20.72 51.63 -3.57
C SER A 14 -20.43 50.46 -4.51
N ASP A 15 -20.59 50.69 -5.82
CA ASP A 15 -20.38 49.66 -6.86
C ASP A 15 -18.90 49.31 -7.07
N GLY A 16 -18.63 48.03 -7.36
CA GLY A 16 -17.29 47.52 -7.69
C GLY A 16 -17.39 46.32 -8.63
N VAL A 17 -16.90 46.48 -9.87
CA VAL A 17 -17.12 45.52 -10.97
C VAL A 17 -16.26 44.26 -10.81
N ILE A 18 -16.88 43.12 -10.50
CA ILE A 18 -16.21 41.81 -10.47
C ILE A 18 -16.28 41.16 -11.87
N ARG A 19 -15.22 41.27 -12.66
CA ARG A 19 -14.98 40.38 -13.81
C ARG A 19 -14.52 39.01 -13.27
N ARG A 20 -15.38 37.99 -13.37
CA ARG A 20 -15.05 36.60 -13.07
C ARG A 20 -14.24 35.96 -14.20
N THR A 21 -12.95 35.72 -14.01
CA THR A 21 -12.20 34.71 -14.78
C THR A 21 -12.45 33.33 -14.17
N ARG A 22 -13.58 32.73 -14.56
CA ARG A 22 -14.01 31.39 -14.11
C ARG A 22 -13.89 30.41 -15.28
N ALA A 23 -12.67 29.98 -15.58
CA ALA A 23 -12.37 29.07 -16.70
C ALA A 23 -11.58 27.82 -16.25
N ASP A 24 -10.37 27.99 -15.72
CA ASP A 24 -9.39 26.88 -15.75
C ASP A 24 -9.41 25.95 -14.53
N ALA A 25 -9.95 26.38 -13.38
CA ALA A 25 -10.12 25.53 -12.20
C ALA A 25 -11.27 24.50 -12.31
N ALA A 26 -12.10 24.57 -13.35
CA ALA A 26 -13.24 23.68 -13.54
C ALA A 26 -12.88 22.36 -14.27
N ALA A 27 -11.76 22.32 -15.00
CA ALA A 27 -11.39 21.19 -15.85
C ALA A 27 -10.83 19.98 -15.07
N ALA A 28 -10.06 20.23 -14.01
CA ALA A 28 -9.47 19.16 -13.18
C ALA A 28 -10.48 18.52 -12.21
N ALA A 29 -11.37 19.33 -11.62
CA ALA A 29 -12.40 18.86 -10.68
C ALA A 29 -13.57 18.09 -11.36
N ALA A 30 -13.66 18.14 -12.69
CA ALA A 30 -14.70 17.42 -13.44
C ALA A 30 -14.42 15.92 -13.65
N ALA A 31 -13.21 15.44 -13.33
CA ALA A 31 -12.83 14.03 -13.53
C ALA A 31 -13.27 13.09 -12.40
N SER A 32 -13.69 13.61 -11.24
CA SER A 32 -14.10 12.81 -10.06
C SER A 32 -15.62 12.70 -9.90
N TYR A 33 -16.39 12.75 -10.99
CA TYR A 33 -17.84 12.58 -10.93
C TYR A 33 -18.22 11.19 -10.41
N SER A 34 -19.20 11.17 -9.51
CA SER A 34 -19.80 9.95 -8.97
C SER A 34 -20.32 9.02 -10.08
N LEU A 35 -20.29 7.70 -9.81
CA LEU A 35 -20.98 6.71 -10.63
C LEU A 35 -22.53 6.88 -10.66
N GLY A 36 -23.09 7.84 -9.93
CA GLY A 36 -24.47 8.32 -10.11
C GLY A 36 -24.53 9.58 -10.96
N GLY A 37 -25.43 9.61 -11.96
CA GLY A 37 -25.77 10.84 -12.71
C GLY A 37 -25.36 10.88 -14.20
N GLY A 38 -25.72 9.87 -15.00
CA GLY A 38 -25.56 9.93 -16.46
C GLY A 38 -25.65 8.56 -17.14
N SER A 39 -26.49 8.43 -18.17
CA SER A 39 -26.70 7.19 -18.93
C SER A 39 -25.83 7.05 -20.19
N GLN A 40 -24.95 8.02 -20.45
CA GLN A 40 -24.11 8.08 -21.65
C GLN A 40 -22.70 7.52 -21.39
N ILE A 41 -22.17 6.76 -22.36
CA ILE A 41 -20.80 6.22 -22.42
C ILE A 41 -19.90 7.10 -23.30
N PHE A 42 -20.48 7.67 -24.37
CA PHE A 42 -19.84 8.57 -25.31
C PHE A 42 -20.37 10.00 -25.09
N ASP A 43 -19.48 10.96 -24.80
CA ASP A 43 -19.81 12.40 -24.76
C ASP A 43 -19.48 13.10 -26.10
N GLU A 44 -18.50 12.59 -26.84
CA GLU A 44 -18.20 12.94 -28.24
C GLU A 44 -18.43 11.74 -29.19
N LEU A 45 -18.59 12.01 -30.49
CA LEU A 45 -18.83 10.96 -31.49
C LEU A 45 -17.56 10.12 -31.77
N PRO A 46 -17.60 8.79 -31.57
CA PRO A 46 -16.48 7.92 -31.92
C PRO A 46 -16.35 7.75 -33.44
N LYS A 47 -15.12 7.60 -33.93
CA LYS A 47 -14.81 7.33 -35.34
C LYS A 47 -14.62 5.83 -35.55
N ALA A 48 -14.95 5.33 -36.74
CA ALA A 48 -14.64 3.95 -37.15
C ALA A 48 -14.14 3.88 -38.59
N ALA A 49 -13.21 2.96 -38.84
CA ALA A 49 -12.71 2.59 -40.16
C ALA A 49 -12.70 1.07 -40.32
N ILE A 50 -12.95 0.56 -41.53
CA ILE A 50 -12.86 -0.88 -41.82
C ILE A 50 -11.49 -1.20 -42.39
N VAL A 51 -10.62 -1.77 -41.55
CA VAL A 51 -9.24 -2.11 -41.89
C VAL A 51 -9.18 -3.30 -42.84
N SER A 52 -9.98 -4.33 -42.58
CA SER A 52 -10.03 -5.52 -43.45
C SER A 52 -11.42 -6.15 -43.50
N VAL A 53 -11.68 -6.87 -44.59
CA VAL A 53 -12.88 -7.70 -44.74
C VAL A 53 -12.40 -9.07 -45.20
N SER A 54 -12.74 -10.11 -44.45
CA SER A 54 -12.40 -11.49 -44.75
C SER A 54 -13.65 -12.33 -45.03
N ARG A 55 -13.47 -13.38 -45.83
CA ARG A 55 -14.49 -14.36 -46.21
C ARG A 55 -14.00 -15.74 -45.74
N PRO A 56 -14.86 -16.61 -45.20
CA PRO A 56 -14.48 -18.00 -44.91
C PRO A 56 -14.24 -18.78 -46.21
N ASP A 57 -13.37 -19.79 -46.18
CA ASP A 57 -12.96 -20.63 -47.32
C ASP A 57 -14.07 -21.55 -47.89
N THR A 58 -15.32 -21.30 -47.53
CA THR A 58 -16.49 -22.02 -48.02
C THR A 58 -16.87 -21.57 -49.43
N THR A 59 -17.28 -22.51 -50.28
CA THR A 59 -17.77 -22.27 -51.64
C THR A 59 -19.07 -21.45 -51.73
N ASP A 60 -19.69 -21.12 -50.60
CA ASP A 60 -20.87 -20.24 -50.51
C ASP A 60 -20.49 -18.77 -50.77
N PHE A 61 -21.21 -18.13 -51.69
CA PHE A 61 -21.05 -16.73 -52.09
C PHE A 61 -21.93 -15.75 -51.28
N SER A 62 -22.57 -16.22 -50.21
CA SER A 62 -23.43 -15.41 -49.35
C SER A 62 -22.70 -14.22 -48.69
N PRO A 63 -23.17 -12.98 -48.88
CA PRO A 63 -22.64 -11.77 -48.23
C PRO A 63 -22.70 -11.83 -46.70
N LEU A 64 -23.64 -12.63 -46.16
CA LEU A 64 -23.84 -12.84 -44.73
C LEU A 64 -22.65 -13.51 -44.04
N LEU A 65 -21.75 -14.11 -44.82
CA LEU A 65 -20.52 -14.76 -44.34
C LEU A 65 -19.33 -13.79 -44.20
N LEU A 66 -19.42 -12.57 -44.75
CA LEU A 66 -18.36 -11.57 -44.64
C LEU A 66 -18.11 -11.19 -43.17
N SER A 67 -16.84 -11.13 -42.81
CA SER A 67 -16.34 -10.71 -41.50
C SER A 67 -15.52 -9.44 -41.66
N TYR A 68 -15.96 -8.38 -40.98
CA TYR A 68 -15.35 -7.05 -41.01
C TYR A 68 -14.46 -6.87 -39.79
N THR A 69 -13.27 -6.29 -40.00
CA THR A 69 -12.37 -5.82 -38.95
C THR A 69 -12.52 -4.30 -38.86
N LEU A 70 -13.18 -3.84 -37.80
CA LEU A 70 -13.42 -2.44 -37.50
C LEU A 70 -12.30 -1.94 -36.59
N GLU A 71 -11.60 -0.88 -36.97
CA GLU A 71 -10.83 -0.05 -36.05
C GLU A 71 -11.71 1.09 -35.59
N LEU A 72 -11.81 1.28 -34.28
CA LEU A 72 -12.59 2.33 -33.62
C LEU A 72 -11.64 3.26 -32.88
N GLN A 73 -11.92 4.56 -32.91
CA GLN A 73 -11.20 5.59 -32.18
C GLN A 73 -12.19 6.50 -31.44
N TYR A 74 -11.90 6.76 -30.16
CA TYR A 74 -12.65 7.68 -29.31
C TYR A 74 -11.69 8.37 -28.35
N LYS A 75 -11.63 9.70 -28.37
CA LYS A 75 -10.55 10.48 -27.73
C LYS A 75 -9.18 9.88 -28.12
N GLN A 76 -8.35 9.53 -27.13
CA GLN A 76 -7.05 8.88 -27.32
C GLN A 76 -7.14 7.33 -27.39
N PHE A 77 -8.29 6.72 -27.14
CA PHE A 77 -8.45 5.27 -27.16
C PHE A 77 -8.68 4.74 -28.57
N LYS A 78 -7.93 3.70 -28.97
CA LYS A 78 -8.16 2.91 -30.18
C LYS A 78 -8.40 1.45 -29.83
N TRP A 79 -9.34 0.80 -30.51
CA TRP A 79 -9.57 -0.64 -30.36
C TRP A 79 -10.09 -1.29 -31.64
N THR A 80 -9.80 -2.57 -31.81
CA THR A 80 -10.20 -3.34 -33.01
C THR A 80 -11.27 -4.37 -32.66
N LEU A 81 -12.32 -4.47 -33.48
CA LEU A 81 -13.39 -5.45 -33.35
C LEU A 81 -13.55 -6.26 -34.62
N GLN A 82 -13.85 -7.55 -34.49
CA GLN A 82 -14.23 -8.38 -35.63
C GLN A 82 -15.74 -8.72 -35.59
N LYS A 83 -16.51 -8.27 -36.58
CA LYS A 83 -17.98 -8.44 -36.64
C LYS A 83 -18.40 -9.06 -37.97
N LYS A 84 -19.34 -10.01 -37.94
CA LYS A 84 -19.95 -10.58 -39.15
C LYS A 84 -21.05 -9.68 -39.69
N ALA A 85 -21.28 -9.70 -41.00
CA ALA A 85 -22.42 -9.04 -41.66
C ALA A 85 -23.75 -9.31 -40.93
N SER A 86 -24.02 -10.56 -40.55
CA SER A 86 -25.23 -10.96 -39.81
C SER A 86 -25.39 -10.27 -38.44
N GLN A 87 -24.32 -9.87 -37.77
CA GLN A 87 -24.39 -9.13 -36.50
C GLN A 87 -24.77 -7.67 -36.72
N VAL A 88 -24.39 -7.09 -37.86
CA VAL A 88 -24.78 -5.72 -38.27
C VAL A 88 -26.26 -5.67 -38.60
N LEU A 89 -26.78 -6.71 -39.27
CA LEU A 89 -28.21 -6.83 -39.54
C LEU A 89 -29.02 -7.01 -38.25
N TYR A 90 -28.54 -7.83 -37.31
CA TYR A 90 -29.16 -7.94 -35.99
C TYR A 90 -29.19 -6.60 -35.25
N LEU A 91 -28.11 -5.81 -35.30
CA LEU A 91 -28.10 -4.43 -34.77
C LEU A 91 -29.15 -3.55 -35.47
N HIS A 92 -29.25 -3.60 -36.81
CA HIS A 92 -30.25 -2.82 -37.54
C HIS A 92 -31.69 -3.17 -37.11
N PHE A 93 -32.01 -4.46 -37.01
CA PHE A 93 -33.32 -4.92 -36.55
C PHE A 93 -33.58 -4.55 -35.08
N ALA A 94 -32.59 -4.61 -34.20
CA ALA A 94 -32.72 -4.19 -32.81
C ALA A 94 -33.03 -2.69 -32.68
N LEU A 95 -32.32 -1.84 -33.43
CA LEU A 95 -32.59 -0.40 -33.49
C LEU A 95 -33.99 -0.10 -34.06
N LYS A 96 -34.46 -0.85 -35.06
CA LYS A 96 -35.83 -0.72 -35.59
C LYS A 96 -36.89 -1.18 -34.60
N LYS A 97 -36.69 -2.31 -33.91
CA LYS A 97 -37.61 -2.79 -32.87
C LYS A 97 -37.73 -1.75 -31.75
N ARG A 98 -36.61 -1.16 -31.32
CA ARG A 98 -36.59 -0.10 -30.31
C ARG A 98 -37.43 1.10 -30.71
N LEU A 99 -37.22 1.66 -31.91
CA LEU A 99 -37.99 2.81 -32.41
C LEU A 99 -39.51 2.52 -32.47
N ILE A 100 -39.91 1.28 -32.76
CA ILE A 100 -41.33 0.87 -32.77
C ILE A 100 -41.89 0.80 -31.34
N ILE A 101 -41.11 0.37 -30.34
CA ILE A 101 -41.55 0.32 -28.94
C ILE A 101 -41.63 1.72 -28.34
N GLU A 102 -40.63 2.58 -28.62
CA GLU A 102 -40.64 3.98 -28.18
C GLU A 102 -41.87 4.72 -28.77
N ASP A 103 -42.13 4.59 -30.07
CA ASP A 103 -43.34 5.14 -30.72
C ASP A 103 -44.66 4.57 -30.15
N LEU A 104 -44.67 3.33 -29.64
CA LEU A 104 -45.83 2.72 -29.02
C LEU A 104 -46.05 3.23 -27.58
N HIS A 105 -44.98 3.41 -26.81
CA HIS A 105 -45.04 3.99 -25.46
C HIS A 105 -45.41 5.48 -25.52
N ASP A 106 -44.81 6.28 -26.39
CA ASP A 106 -45.16 7.69 -26.59
C ASP A 106 -46.66 7.84 -26.91
N LYS A 107 -47.20 6.95 -27.77
CA LYS A 107 -48.64 6.90 -28.07
C LYS A 107 -49.50 6.42 -26.90
N GLN A 108 -49.02 5.47 -26.10
CA GLN A 108 -49.72 5.05 -24.88
C GLN A 108 -49.76 6.19 -23.84
N GLU A 109 -48.66 6.92 -23.64
CA GLU A 109 -48.63 8.08 -22.73
C GLU A 109 -49.49 9.23 -23.25
N GLN A 110 -49.44 9.57 -24.53
CA GLN A 110 -50.35 10.55 -25.13
C GLN A 110 -51.83 10.14 -24.98
N VAL A 111 -52.16 8.86 -25.16
CA VAL A 111 -53.52 8.35 -24.89
C VAL A 111 -53.86 8.43 -23.40
N ARG A 112 -52.89 8.19 -22.50
CA ARG A 112 -53.08 8.27 -21.05
C ARG A 112 -53.31 9.71 -20.58
N GLU A 113 -52.51 10.66 -21.05
CA GLU A 113 -52.69 12.10 -20.82
C GLU A 113 -54.00 12.60 -21.44
N TRP A 114 -54.35 12.15 -22.64
CA TRP A 114 -55.63 12.48 -23.30
C TRP A 114 -56.82 11.98 -22.48
N LEU A 115 -56.80 10.72 -22.01
CA LEU A 115 -57.82 10.16 -21.10
C LEU A 115 -57.90 10.92 -19.76
N HIS A 116 -56.76 11.37 -19.24
CA HIS A 116 -56.68 12.20 -18.04
C HIS A 116 -57.27 13.60 -18.26
N SER A 117 -57.03 14.20 -19.43
CA SER A 117 -57.56 15.52 -19.82
C SER A 117 -59.08 15.51 -20.07
N LEU A 118 -59.64 14.34 -20.40
CA LEU A 118 -61.08 14.13 -20.57
C LEU A 118 -61.81 13.77 -19.28
N GLY A 119 -61.10 13.57 -18.16
CA GLY A 119 -61.69 13.25 -16.86
C GLY A 119 -62.38 11.89 -16.77
N ILE A 120 -61.98 10.92 -17.61
CA ILE A 120 -62.68 9.63 -17.75
C ILE A 120 -62.20 8.54 -16.75
N PHE A 121 -61.12 8.79 -15.99
CA PHE A 121 -60.61 7.84 -15.00
C PHE A 121 -60.42 8.45 -13.61
N ASP A 122 -61.39 8.21 -12.73
CA ASP A 122 -61.22 8.26 -11.28
C ASP A 122 -62.00 7.10 -10.63
N MET A 123 -61.50 5.87 -10.85
CA MET A 123 -61.93 4.67 -10.13
C MET A 123 -60.73 3.74 -9.88
N GLN A 124 -60.49 3.46 -8.59
CA GLN A 124 -59.60 2.38 -8.17
C GLN A 124 -60.21 1.03 -8.58
N GLY A 125 -59.54 0.32 -9.48
CA GLY A 125 -59.98 -0.99 -9.99
C GLY A 125 -58.80 -1.85 -10.39
N SER A 126 -58.59 -2.94 -9.65
CA SER A 126 -57.54 -3.94 -9.88
C SER A 126 -57.59 -4.52 -11.31
N VAL A 127 -56.57 -4.23 -12.12
CA VAL A 127 -56.20 -5.09 -13.26
C VAL A 127 -55.01 -5.94 -12.83
N VAL A 128 -55.19 -7.26 -12.85
CA VAL A 128 -54.11 -8.22 -12.61
C VAL A 128 -53.09 -8.08 -13.74
N GLN A 129 -51.85 -7.72 -13.40
CA GLN A 129 -50.72 -7.90 -14.31
C GLN A 129 -50.26 -9.36 -14.17
N ASP A 130 -50.25 -10.10 -15.28
CA ASP A 130 -49.45 -11.33 -15.35
C ASP A 130 -47.96 -10.92 -15.43
N ASP A 131 -47.17 -11.42 -14.48
CA ASP A 131 -45.74 -11.15 -14.35
C ASP A 131 -44.92 -11.85 -15.45
N GLU A 132 -44.69 -11.21 -16.61
CA GLU A 132 -43.59 -11.63 -17.51
C GLU A 132 -43.04 -10.55 -18.49
N GLU A 133 -42.63 -9.36 -18.01
CA GLU A 133 -41.63 -8.53 -18.74
C GLU A 133 -40.79 -7.65 -17.77
N PRO A 134 -39.46 -7.46 -17.97
CA PRO A 134 -38.59 -6.82 -16.99
C PRO A 134 -38.43 -5.30 -17.19
N ASP A 135 -38.77 -4.55 -16.14
CA ASP A 135 -38.25 -3.24 -15.71
C ASP A 135 -37.29 -2.52 -16.70
N ASP A 136 -37.87 -1.76 -17.64
CA ASP A 136 -37.14 -0.72 -18.39
C ASP A 136 -37.36 0.63 -17.67
N GLY A 137 -36.39 1.02 -16.84
CA GLY A 137 -36.51 2.13 -15.91
C GLY A 137 -36.91 3.47 -16.55
N ALA A 138 -37.86 4.15 -15.90
CA ALA A 138 -38.44 5.42 -16.35
C ALA A 138 -37.40 6.50 -16.66
N LEU A 139 -37.55 7.16 -17.81
CA LEU A 139 -36.76 8.31 -18.24
C LEU A 139 -37.57 9.62 -18.07
N PRO A 140 -36.91 10.79 -17.92
CA PRO A 140 -37.62 12.05 -17.68
C PRO A 140 -38.43 12.53 -18.88
N LEU A 141 -39.63 13.03 -18.58
CA LEU A 141 -40.57 13.63 -19.54
C LEU A 141 -40.03 14.96 -20.09
N HIS A 142 -39.81 15.01 -21.40
CA HIS A 142 -40.09 16.11 -22.35
C HIS A 142 -39.27 15.92 -23.63
N TYR A 143 -39.91 15.41 -24.70
CA TYR A 143 -39.31 15.35 -26.04
C TYR A 143 -40.19 16.04 -27.07
N THR A 144 -39.60 16.92 -27.88
CA THR A 144 -40.23 17.56 -29.05
C THR A 144 -40.13 16.66 -30.28
N GLU A 145 -41.12 16.68 -31.18
CA GLU A 145 -41.21 15.79 -32.36
C GLU A 145 -39.92 15.70 -33.22
N ASP A 146 -39.09 16.74 -33.24
CA ASP A 146 -37.83 16.75 -33.99
C ASP A 146 -36.74 15.80 -33.42
N SER A 147 -36.82 15.35 -32.16
CA SER A 147 -35.84 14.38 -31.63
C SER A 147 -36.05 12.97 -32.19
N ILE A 148 -37.28 12.61 -32.57
CA ILE A 148 -37.60 11.27 -33.09
C ILE A 148 -37.00 11.07 -34.49
N LYS A 149 -37.03 12.11 -35.34
CA LYS A 149 -36.45 12.08 -36.70
C LYS A 149 -34.92 11.88 -36.68
N ASN A 150 -34.24 12.46 -35.69
CA ASN A 150 -32.78 12.37 -35.57
C ASN A 150 -32.26 11.01 -35.06
N ARG A 151 -33.12 10.13 -34.53
CA ARG A 151 -32.72 8.84 -33.91
C ARG A 151 -32.84 7.61 -34.83
N ASN A 152 -33.16 7.81 -36.12
CA ASN A 152 -33.54 6.72 -37.03
C ASN A 152 -32.48 6.40 -38.09
N VAL A 153 -31.95 5.17 -38.10
CA VAL A 153 -31.07 4.68 -39.18
C VAL A 153 -31.91 4.20 -40.38
N PRO A 154 -31.77 4.78 -41.59
CA PRO A 154 -32.57 4.35 -42.75
C PRO A 154 -32.29 2.90 -43.17
N SER A 155 -33.33 2.12 -43.47
CA SER A 155 -33.14 0.72 -43.90
C SER A 155 -32.43 0.59 -45.24
N CYS A 156 -32.54 1.60 -46.12
CA CYS A 156 -31.75 1.71 -47.35
C CYS A 156 -30.23 1.68 -47.12
N ALA A 157 -29.74 2.01 -45.91
CA ALA A 157 -28.33 1.91 -45.58
C ALA A 157 -27.87 0.48 -45.23
N ALA A 158 -28.77 -0.39 -44.76
CA ALA A 158 -28.46 -1.79 -44.45
C ALA A 158 -28.56 -2.69 -45.69
N PHE A 159 -29.44 -2.39 -46.65
CA PHE A 159 -29.64 -3.19 -47.87
C PHE A 159 -28.35 -3.50 -48.67
N PRO A 160 -27.41 -2.56 -48.88
CA PRO A 160 -26.14 -2.84 -49.58
C PRO A 160 -25.25 -3.89 -48.90
N ILE A 161 -25.39 -4.10 -47.58
CA ILE A 161 -24.69 -5.15 -46.83
C ILE A 161 -25.34 -6.53 -47.08
N ILE A 162 -26.65 -6.56 -47.37
CA ILE A 162 -27.45 -7.77 -47.61
C ILE A 162 -27.28 -8.28 -49.05
N ARG A 163 -27.17 -7.36 -50.03
CA ARG A 163 -27.05 -7.69 -51.47
C ARG A 163 -26.01 -6.80 -52.18
N PRO A 164 -24.69 -7.08 -52.05
CA PRO A 164 -23.73 -6.64 -53.05
C PRO A 164 -24.09 -7.32 -54.39
N THR A 165 -24.21 -6.52 -55.45
CA THR A 165 -24.47 -7.02 -56.81
C THR A 165 -23.38 -8.00 -57.23
N ILE A 166 -23.78 -9.19 -57.66
CA ILE A 166 -22.91 -10.33 -57.96
C ILE A 166 -21.83 -9.91 -58.98
N GLY A 167 -20.56 -10.16 -58.64
CA GLY A 167 -19.38 -9.78 -59.40
C GLY A 167 -18.13 -10.57 -58.97
N ARG A 168 -16.98 -10.33 -59.60
CA ARG A 168 -15.71 -11.03 -59.28
C ARG A 168 -15.31 -10.83 -57.81
N SER A 169 -14.62 -11.82 -57.23
CA SER A 169 -14.37 -11.95 -55.79
C SER A 169 -13.90 -10.67 -55.08
N GLU A 170 -12.91 -9.97 -55.63
CA GLU A 170 -12.37 -8.72 -55.06
C GLU A 170 -13.41 -7.59 -55.02
N THR A 171 -14.22 -7.45 -56.08
CA THR A 171 -15.24 -6.40 -56.16
C THR A 171 -16.34 -6.54 -55.10
N VAL A 172 -16.58 -7.75 -54.58
CA VAL A 172 -17.56 -7.99 -53.50
C VAL A 172 -17.00 -7.54 -52.15
N VAL A 173 -15.70 -7.74 -51.92
CA VAL A 173 -14.98 -7.30 -50.71
C VAL A 173 -14.97 -5.77 -50.62
N ASP A 174 -14.63 -5.08 -51.71
CA ASP A 174 -14.54 -3.61 -51.72
C ASP A 174 -15.92 -2.93 -51.64
N ARG A 175 -16.93 -3.48 -52.32
CA ARG A 175 -18.33 -3.04 -52.16
C ARG A 175 -18.84 -3.29 -50.75
N GLY A 176 -18.53 -4.44 -50.16
CA GLY A 176 -18.86 -4.77 -48.77
C GLY A 176 -18.21 -3.79 -47.78
N ARG A 177 -16.92 -3.47 -47.96
CA ARG A 177 -16.21 -2.45 -47.16
C ARG A 177 -16.92 -1.10 -47.26
N THR A 178 -17.20 -0.63 -48.48
CA THR A 178 -17.84 0.68 -48.71
C THR A 178 -19.24 0.76 -48.10
N ALA A 179 -20.07 -0.28 -48.31
CA ALA A 179 -21.42 -0.38 -47.76
C ALA A 179 -21.42 -0.36 -46.22
N MET A 180 -20.55 -1.17 -45.61
CA MET A 180 -20.43 -1.25 -44.15
C MET A 180 -19.86 0.06 -43.56
N GLN A 181 -18.93 0.73 -44.25
CA GLN A 181 -18.38 2.02 -43.81
C GLN A 181 -19.46 3.12 -43.82
N GLY A 182 -20.28 3.17 -44.87
CA GLY A 182 -21.43 4.08 -44.93
C GLY A 182 -22.45 3.81 -43.82
N TYR A 183 -22.73 2.52 -43.54
CA TYR A 183 -23.63 2.13 -42.46
C TYR A 183 -23.11 2.50 -41.06
N LEU A 184 -21.82 2.26 -40.79
CA LEU A 184 -21.15 2.69 -39.55
C LEU A 184 -21.24 4.21 -39.36
N SER A 185 -20.94 4.97 -40.42
CA SER A 185 -20.93 6.44 -40.37
C SER A 185 -22.29 7.05 -40.00
N LEU A 186 -23.40 6.38 -40.34
CA LEU A 186 -24.75 6.87 -40.04
C LEU A 186 -25.12 6.77 -38.54
N PHE A 187 -24.74 5.69 -37.85
CA PHE A 187 -25.10 5.51 -36.44
C PHE A 187 -24.00 5.97 -35.46
N LEU A 188 -22.74 6.02 -35.90
CA LEU A 188 -21.66 6.69 -35.16
C LEU A 188 -21.68 8.21 -35.37
N GLY A 189 -22.49 8.71 -36.31
CA GLY A 189 -22.72 10.15 -36.53
C GLY A 189 -23.75 10.79 -35.59
N ASN A 190 -24.29 10.06 -34.60
CA ASN A 190 -25.35 10.54 -33.71
C ASN A 190 -25.13 10.08 -32.25
N LEU A 191 -25.15 11.03 -31.30
CA LEU A 191 -24.86 10.78 -29.88
C LEU A 191 -25.95 9.93 -29.18
N ASP A 192 -27.22 10.08 -29.54
CA ASP A 192 -28.31 9.30 -28.96
C ASP A 192 -28.27 7.85 -29.46
N ILE A 193 -27.98 7.65 -30.74
CA ILE A 193 -27.90 6.31 -31.35
C ILE A 193 -26.65 5.56 -30.86
N VAL A 194 -25.49 6.23 -30.78
CA VAL A 194 -24.23 5.57 -30.36
C VAL A 194 -24.23 5.18 -28.88
N ASN A 195 -24.95 5.93 -28.04
CA ASN A 195 -25.21 5.59 -26.63
C ASN A 195 -26.39 4.62 -26.43
N SER A 196 -27.03 4.13 -27.50
CA SER A 196 -28.10 3.13 -27.35
C SER A 196 -27.58 1.83 -26.73
N LYS A 197 -28.44 1.15 -25.95
CA LYS A 197 -28.14 -0.16 -25.36
C LYS A 197 -27.68 -1.15 -26.43
N GLU A 198 -28.14 -1.01 -27.67
CA GLU A 198 -27.91 -1.90 -28.81
C GLU A 198 -26.53 -1.64 -29.44
N VAL A 199 -26.19 -0.36 -29.66
CA VAL A 199 -24.91 0.04 -30.26
C VAL A 199 -23.76 -0.18 -29.30
N CYS A 200 -23.86 0.17 -28.02
CA CYS A 200 -22.79 -0.10 -27.06
C CYS A 200 -22.48 -1.61 -26.92
N LYS A 201 -23.52 -2.46 -26.94
CA LYS A 201 -23.37 -3.93 -27.02
C LYS A 201 -22.68 -4.37 -28.31
N PHE A 202 -22.96 -3.73 -29.44
CA PHE A 202 -22.30 -4.02 -30.71
C PHE A 202 -20.84 -3.54 -30.71
N LEU A 203 -20.53 -2.36 -30.16
CA LEU A 203 -19.18 -1.82 -30.06
C LEU A 203 -18.32 -2.47 -28.97
N GLU A 204 -18.91 -3.37 -28.16
CA GLU A 204 -18.26 -3.99 -27.00
C GLU A 204 -17.66 -2.89 -26.11
N VAL A 205 -18.51 -1.97 -25.62
CA VAL A 205 -18.14 -0.88 -24.70
C VAL A 205 -19.07 -0.82 -23.48
N SER A 206 -18.55 -0.26 -22.39
CA SER A 206 -19.18 0.01 -21.11
C SER A 206 -18.66 1.30 -20.51
N ARG A 207 -19.25 1.72 -19.39
CA ARG A 207 -18.79 2.87 -18.61
C ARG A 207 -17.33 2.75 -18.12
N LEU A 208 -16.78 1.54 -18.03
CA LEU A 208 -15.37 1.31 -17.68
C LEU A 208 -14.42 1.26 -18.89
N SER A 209 -14.90 1.21 -20.14
CA SER A 209 -14.03 1.11 -21.33
C SER A 209 -13.00 2.22 -21.39
N PHE A 210 -13.46 3.46 -21.15
CA PHE A 210 -12.71 4.70 -21.35
C PHE A 210 -12.32 5.40 -20.04
N ALA A 211 -12.60 4.76 -18.91
CA ALA A 211 -12.11 5.15 -17.59
C ALA A 211 -10.58 5.08 -17.57
N ARG A 212 -9.92 6.23 -17.71
CA ARG A 212 -8.45 6.38 -17.79
C ARG A 212 -7.76 5.84 -16.53
N GLU A 213 -8.39 6.05 -15.39
CA GLU A 213 -7.95 5.58 -14.08
C GLU A 213 -7.73 4.07 -14.03
N TYR A 214 -8.47 3.27 -14.81
CA TYR A 214 -8.34 1.81 -14.92
C TYR A 214 -7.60 1.32 -16.18
N GLY A 215 -7.12 2.24 -17.02
CA GLY A 215 -6.15 1.93 -18.07
C GLY A 215 -6.77 1.61 -19.43
N SER A 216 -5.94 1.12 -20.35
CA SER A 216 -6.34 0.86 -21.73
C SER A 216 -7.49 -0.15 -21.83
N LYS A 217 -8.31 0.03 -22.86
CA LYS A 217 -9.46 -0.84 -23.14
C LYS A 217 -8.96 -2.17 -23.73
N MET A 218 -9.15 -3.28 -23.01
CA MET A 218 -8.90 -4.63 -23.54
C MET A 218 -10.22 -5.25 -24.04
N LYS A 219 -10.46 -6.54 -23.75
CA LYS A 219 -11.66 -7.27 -24.18
C LYS A 219 -12.82 -7.07 -23.20
N GLU A 220 -14.03 -6.90 -23.71
CA GLU A 220 -15.23 -6.85 -22.87
C GLU A 220 -16.46 -7.41 -23.59
N GLY A 221 -17.51 -7.70 -22.84
CA GLY A 221 -18.78 -8.14 -23.39
C GLY A 221 -19.56 -9.10 -22.50
N PHE A 222 -20.75 -9.47 -22.94
CA PHE A 222 -21.59 -10.42 -22.21
C PHE A 222 -20.98 -11.82 -22.14
N VAL A 223 -20.88 -12.31 -20.91
CA VAL A 223 -20.59 -13.71 -20.53
C VAL A 223 -21.71 -14.19 -19.60
N THR A 224 -21.87 -15.50 -19.48
CA THR A 224 -22.64 -16.07 -18.36
C THR A 224 -21.69 -16.68 -17.35
N VAL A 225 -21.91 -16.39 -16.07
CA VAL A 225 -21.02 -16.75 -14.96
C VAL A 225 -21.76 -17.69 -14.00
N LYS A 226 -21.06 -18.73 -13.55
CA LYS A 226 -21.60 -19.68 -12.57
C LYS A 226 -21.34 -19.17 -11.15
N HIS A 227 -22.36 -19.24 -10.28
CA HIS A 227 -22.23 -18.95 -8.84
C HIS A 227 -21.77 -17.53 -8.51
N LEU A 228 -22.33 -16.52 -9.20
CA LEU A 228 -22.36 -15.18 -8.63
C LEU A 228 -23.40 -15.19 -7.51
N ARG A 229 -22.98 -14.98 -6.26
CA ARG A 229 -23.83 -15.15 -5.07
C ARG A 229 -25.04 -14.22 -5.13
N GLU A 230 -26.12 -14.66 -4.50
CA GLU A 230 -27.49 -14.17 -4.66
C GLU A 230 -27.61 -12.63 -4.71
N LEU A 231 -28.12 -12.13 -5.83
CA LEU A 231 -28.70 -10.79 -5.90
C LEU A 231 -29.99 -10.82 -5.06
N PRO A 232 -30.14 -9.98 -4.03
CA PRO A 232 -31.41 -9.87 -3.32
C PRO A 232 -32.43 -9.21 -4.25
N GLY A 233 -33.50 -9.93 -4.60
CA GLY A 233 -34.55 -9.39 -5.48
C GLY A 233 -35.51 -10.39 -6.14
N SER A 234 -35.23 -11.71 -6.17
CA SER A 234 -36.22 -12.68 -6.66
C SER A 234 -37.04 -13.26 -5.51
N ASP A 235 -38.30 -12.83 -5.37
CA ASP A 235 -39.26 -13.42 -4.45
C ASP A 235 -39.52 -14.89 -4.81
N SER A 236 -38.83 -15.80 -4.12
CA SER A 236 -39.17 -17.21 -4.14
C SER A 236 -40.17 -17.50 -3.01
N VAL A 237 -41.41 -17.76 -3.42
CA VAL A 237 -42.54 -18.07 -2.54
C VAL A 237 -42.15 -19.13 -1.50
N ARG A 238 -42.48 -18.84 -0.24
CA ARG A 238 -42.16 -19.67 0.94
C ARG A 238 -43.00 -20.95 0.97
N CYS A 239 -42.72 -21.89 0.07
CA CYS A 239 -43.38 -23.19 0.01
C CYS A 239 -42.96 -24.08 1.19
N CYS A 240 -43.82 -24.16 2.20
CA CYS A 240 -43.61 -24.95 3.41
C CYS A 240 -43.97 -26.44 3.19
N LEU A 241 -43.08 -27.24 2.60
CA LEU A 241 -43.17 -28.71 2.62
C LEU A 241 -41.78 -29.37 2.83
N PRO A 242 -41.68 -30.43 3.65
CA PRO A 242 -40.41 -31.11 3.91
C PRO A 242 -40.12 -32.17 2.84
N SER A 243 -39.09 -31.97 2.03
CA SER A 243 -38.75 -32.88 0.91
C SER A 243 -37.30 -33.37 0.93
N HIS A 244 -37.02 -34.38 1.76
CA HIS A 244 -35.91 -35.33 1.54
C HIS A 244 -36.21 -36.24 0.32
N CYS A 245 -36.47 -35.64 -0.86
CA CYS A 245 -36.75 -36.36 -2.10
C CYS A 245 -36.74 -35.43 -3.34
N LEU A 246 -35.71 -34.59 -3.53
CA LEU A 246 -35.44 -33.91 -4.82
C LEU A 246 -34.03 -33.30 -4.84
N GLY A 247 -33.03 -34.08 -5.28
CA GLY A 247 -31.63 -33.64 -5.42
C GLY A 247 -31.35 -32.75 -6.63
N PHE A 248 -32.22 -31.77 -6.92
CA PHE A 248 -32.18 -30.94 -8.15
C PHE A 248 -32.51 -29.46 -7.88
N PHE A 249 -31.76 -28.80 -7.00
CA PHE A 249 -31.84 -27.34 -6.84
C PHE A 249 -30.69 -26.61 -7.56
N GLY A 250 -31.04 -26.08 -8.74
CA GLY A 250 -30.45 -24.94 -9.45
C GLY A 250 -28.95 -24.66 -9.37
N THR A 251 -28.19 -25.00 -10.42
CA THR A 251 -26.96 -24.24 -10.74
C THR A 251 -27.33 -23.02 -11.59
N SER A 252 -27.65 -21.89 -10.95
CA SER A 252 -27.96 -20.65 -11.67
C SER A 252 -26.72 -20.12 -12.41
N TRP A 253 -26.97 -19.61 -13.62
CA TRP A 253 -25.96 -18.96 -14.46
C TRP A 253 -26.44 -17.54 -14.75
N THR A 254 -25.78 -16.56 -14.16
CA THR A 254 -26.15 -15.15 -14.30
C THR A 254 -25.49 -14.58 -15.55
N LYS A 255 -26.20 -13.75 -16.32
CA LYS A 255 -25.63 -13.01 -17.45
C LYS A 255 -25.06 -11.70 -16.94
N VAL A 256 -23.79 -11.42 -17.23
CA VAL A 256 -23.06 -10.24 -16.74
C VAL A 256 -22.21 -9.63 -17.84
N TRP A 257 -21.87 -8.35 -17.71
CA TRP A 257 -20.90 -7.70 -18.59
C TRP A 257 -19.49 -7.84 -18.01
N ALA A 258 -18.64 -8.64 -18.65
CA ALA A 258 -17.25 -8.79 -18.25
C ALA A 258 -16.40 -7.69 -18.90
N VAL A 259 -15.56 -7.03 -18.12
CA VAL A 259 -14.59 -6.02 -18.57
C VAL A 259 -13.18 -6.48 -18.18
N LEU A 260 -12.35 -6.78 -19.17
CA LEU A 260 -10.93 -7.03 -18.96
C LEU A 260 -10.16 -5.71 -19.03
N LYS A 261 -9.27 -5.50 -18.06
CA LYS A 261 -8.29 -4.42 -17.98
C LYS A 261 -6.91 -5.03 -17.68
N PRO A 262 -5.82 -4.26 -17.82
CA PRO A 262 -4.49 -4.75 -17.46
C PRO A 262 -4.48 -5.32 -16.03
N GLY A 263 -4.14 -6.61 -15.91
CA GLY A 263 -4.07 -7.38 -14.67
C GLY A 263 -5.35 -7.48 -13.82
N PHE A 264 -6.55 -7.23 -14.35
CA PHE A 264 -7.79 -7.65 -13.68
C PHE A 264 -8.99 -7.88 -14.63
N LEU A 265 -9.91 -8.73 -14.18
CA LEU A 265 -11.21 -8.97 -14.80
C LEU A 265 -12.34 -8.50 -13.87
N ALA A 266 -13.08 -7.47 -14.28
CA ALA A 266 -14.28 -6.99 -13.58
C ALA A 266 -15.56 -7.58 -14.19
N LEU A 267 -16.57 -7.83 -13.36
CA LEU A 267 -17.90 -8.26 -13.75
C LEU A 267 -18.92 -7.19 -13.32
N LEU A 268 -19.57 -6.56 -14.28
CA LEU A 268 -20.64 -5.58 -14.08
C LEU A 268 -22.01 -6.21 -14.29
N GLU A 269 -23.04 -5.62 -13.69
CA GLU A 269 -24.45 -5.99 -13.90
C GLU A 269 -24.84 -5.82 -15.38
N ASP A 270 -24.56 -4.65 -15.94
CA ASP A 270 -24.73 -4.33 -17.36
C ASP A 270 -23.69 -3.26 -17.78
N PRO A 271 -23.47 -2.97 -19.09
CA PRO A 271 -22.44 -2.03 -19.52
C PRO A 271 -22.67 -0.55 -19.15
N PHE A 272 -23.89 -0.14 -18.79
CA PHE A 272 -24.25 1.22 -18.39
C PHE A 272 -24.31 1.38 -16.86
N SER A 273 -24.67 0.32 -16.14
CA SER A 273 -24.60 0.28 -14.68
C SER A 273 -23.16 0.44 -14.18
N GLY A 274 -22.99 1.32 -13.18
CA GLY A 274 -21.74 1.46 -12.43
C GLY A 274 -21.52 0.36 -11.37
N LYS A 275 -22.43 -0.61 -11.27
CA LYS A 275 -22.45 -1.61 -10.20
C LYS A 275 -21.50 -2.77 -10.51
N LEU A 276 -20.36 -2.75 -9.84
CA LEU A 276 -19.40 -3.86 -9.80
C LEU A 276 -19.98 -5.03 -9.00
N LEU A 277 -20.21 -6.17 -9.66
CA LEU A 277 -20.72 -7.40 -9.03
C LEU A 277 -19.61 -8.27 -8.46
N ASP A 278 -18.49 -8.41 -9.18
CA ASP A 278 -17.25 -9.03 -8.68
C ASP A 278 -16.04 -8.50 -9.48
N ILE A 279 -14.85 -8.70 -8.94
CA ILE A 279 -13.57 -8.43 -9.61
C ILE A 279 -12.60 -9.58 -9.33
N MET A 280 -11.71 -9.86 -10.26
CA MET A 280 -10.61 -10.80 -10.12
C MET A 280 -9.32 -10.07 -10.48
N VAL A 281 -8.57 -9.65 -9.45
CA VAL A 281 -7.22 -9.08 -9.62
C VAL A 281 -6.28 -10.23 -9.92
N PHE A 282 -5.42 -10.08 -10.93
CA PHE A 282 -4.51 -11.14 -11.33
C PHE A 282 -3.26 -11.14 -10.45
N ASP A 283 -3.06 -12.28 -9.80
CA ASP A 283 -1.85 -12.73 -9.14
C ASP A 283 -1.08 -13.68 -10.08
N THR A 284 0.23 -13.52 -10.16
CA THR A 284 1.15 -14.32 -11.00
C THR A 284 1.93 -15.36 -10.19
N LEU A 285 1.78 -15.39 -8.87
CA LEU A 285 2.47 -16.31 -7.97
C LEU A 285 1.85 -17.71 -8.04
N GLY A 286 2.65 -18.69 -8.46
CA GLY A 286 2.24 -20.09 -8.62
C GLY A 286 2.09 -20.58 -10.05
N LEU A 287 2.52 -19.77 -11.01
CA LEU A 287 2.61 -20.11 -12.42
C LEU A 287 3.80 -21.04 -12.78
N GLN A 288 4.34 -21.81 -11.82
CA GLN A 288 5.34 -22.86 -12.06
C GLN A 288 4.69 -24.25 -12.08
N SER A 289 4.67 -24.87 -13.26
CA SER A 289 4.38 -26.30 -13.40
C SER A 289 5.51 -27.12 -12.77
N THR A 290 5.19 -28.00 -11.81
CA THR A 290 6.12 -29.01 -11.28
C THR A 290 6.33 -30.21 -12.22
N LYS A 291 5.89 -30.10 -13.48
CA LYS A 291 6.18 -31.04 -14.56
C LYS A 291 7.01 -30.36 -15.65
N GLU A 292 7.91 -31.12 -16.25
CA GLU A 292 8.80 -30.76 -17.37
C GLU A 292 8.06 -30.46 -18.71
N SER A 293 6.80 -30.02 -18.64
CA SER A 293 6.09 -29.44 -19.77
C SER A 293 6.43 -27.96 -19.89
N SER A 294 7.06 -27.57 -20.99
CA SER A 294 7.40 -26.19 -21.38
C SER A 294 6.18 -25.28 -21.67
N GLU A 295 4.99 -25.62 -21.16
CA GLU A 295 3.81 -24.81 -21.37
C GLU A 295 3.89 -23.52 -20.54
N GLN A 296 3.79 -22.38 -21.23
CA GLN A 296 3.59 -21.10 -20.56
C GLN A 296 2.33 -21.17 -19.67
N PRO A 297 2.42 -20.62 -18.47
CA PRO A 297 1.43 -20.83 -17.43
C PRO A 297 0.24 -19.88 -17.63
N ARG A 298 -0.98 -20.42 -17.57
CA ARG A 298 -2.19 -19.74 -18.04
C ARG A 298 -3.12 -19.37 -16.89
N LEU A 299 -3.64 -18.14 -16.95
CA LEU A 299 -4.70 -17.67 -16.06
C LEU A 299 -6.07 -18.15 -16.55
N ALA A 300 -6.21 -18.49 -17.82
CA ALA A 300 -7.46 -18.97 -18.39
C ALA A 300 -7.31 -20.30 -19.15
N GLU A 301 -8.36 -21.13 -19.10
CA GLU A 301 -8.39 -22.41 -19.79
C GLU A 301 -9.81 -22.77 -20.29
N GLN A 302 -9.88 -23.46 -21.43
CA GLN A 302 -11.13 -23.93 -22.00
C GLN A 302 -11.69 -25.12 -21.20
N VAL A 303 -12.97 -25.04 -20.82
CA VAL A 303 -13.66 -26.09 -20.05
C VAL A 303 -14.56 -26.89 -21.00
N LYS A 304 -14.39 -28.22 -21.00
CA LYS A 304 -15.34 -29.13 -21.67
C LYS A 304 -16.64 -29.18 -20.86
N GLU A 305 -17.70 -28.64 -21.41
CA GLU A 305 -19.06 -28.70 -20.86
C GLU A 305 -19.74 -30.03 -21.26
N HIS A 306 -20.61 -30.55 -20.39
CA HIS A 306 -21.37 -31.78 -20.69
C HIS A 306 -22.37 -31.58 -21.85
N ASN A 307 -22.87 -30.36 -22.05
CA ASN A 307 -23.70 -30.02 -23.20
C ASN A 307 -22.80 -29.45 -24.31
N PRO A 308 -22.69 -30.10 -25.49
CA PRO A 308 -21.81 -29.66 -26.57
C PRO A 308 -22.21 -28.31 -27.20
N LEU A 309 -23.42 -27.81 -26.93
CA LEU A 309 -23.89 -26.49 -27.34
C LEU A 309 -23.48 -25.36 -26.37
N ARG A 310 -22.81 -25.68 -25.26
CA ARG A 310 -22.33 -24.71 -24.27
C ARG A 310 -20.81 -24.63 -24.31
N PHE A 311 -20.27 -23.41 -24.43
CA PHE A 311 -18.83 -23.18 -24.57
C PHE A 311 -18.30 -22.47 -23.33
N GLY A 312 -17.70 -23.25 -22.43
CA GLY A 312 -17.17 -22.80 -21.14
C GLY A 312 -15.67 -22.50 -21.17
N PHE A 313 -15.25 -21.61 -20.28
CA PHE A 313 -13.86 -21.42 -19.86
C PHE A 313 -13.82 -21.14 -18.36
N LYS A 314 -12.67 -21.33 -17.73
CA LYS A 314 -12.44 -20.83 -16.37
C LYS A 314 -11.27 -19.87 -16.36
N VAL A 315 -11.37 -18.86 -15.50
CA VAL A 315 -10.25 -17.99 -15.13
C VAL A 315 -9.87 -18.34 -13.70
N THR A 316 -8.60 -18.58 -13.47
CA THR A 316 -8.01 -18.97 -12.19
C THR A 316 -6.92 -17.97 -11.84
N SER A 317 -6.95 -17.43 -10.64
CA SER A 317 -5.89 -16.57 -10.12
C SER A 317 -6.00 -16.52 -8.60
N GLY A 318 -4.88 -16.75 -7.93
CA GLY A 318 -4.91 -17.01 -6.50
C GLY A 318 -5.66 -18.31 -6.17
N ASP A 319 -6.40 -18.29 -5.06
CA ASP A 319 -7.32 -19.36 -4.66
C ASP A 319 -8.67 -19.34 -5.40
N ARG A 320 -8.90 -18.35 -6.28
CA ARG A 320 -10.18 -18.15 -6.95
C ARG A 320 -10.21 -18.82 -8.33
N THR A 321 -11.33 -19.47 -8.63
CA THR A 321 -11.68 -19.92 -9.99
C THR A 321 -13.08 -19.45 -10.35
N VAL A 322 -13.21 -18.61 -11.39
CA VAL A 322 -14.49 -18.18 -11.95
C VAL A 322 -14.80 -18.99 -13.20
N ARG A 323 -15.97 -19.65 -13.26
CA ARG A 323 -16.42 -20.37 -14.46
C ARG A 323 -17.34 -19.49 -15.30
N LEU A 324 -16.94 -19.29 -16.55
CA LEU A 324 -17.56 -18.39 -17.52
C LEU A 324 -18.00 -19.17 -18.76
N ARG A 325 -19.04 -18.69 -19.44
CA ARG A 325 -19.60 -19.27 -20.66
C ARG A 325 -19.82 -18.20 -21.71
N THR A 326 -19.65 -18.59 -22.97
CA THR A 326 -19.84 -17.73 -24.14
C THR A 326 -20.67 -18.44 -25.21
N THR A 327 -21.02 -17.71 -26.27
CA THR A 327 -21.88 -18.22 -27.35
C THR A 327 -21.15 -19.11 -28.38
N SER A 328 -19.82 -19.26 -28.34
CA SER A 328 -19.09 -20.12 -29.29
C SER A 328 -17.67 -20.49 -28.82
N SER A 329 -17.16 -21.64 -29.29
CA SER A 329 -15.78 -22.08 -29.02
C SER A 329 -14.73 -21.05 -29.49
N ARG A 330 -15.00 -20.30 -30.57
CA ARG A 330 -14.14 -19.19 -31.02
C ARG A 330 -14.00 -18.09 -29.96
N LYS A 331 -15.13 -17.64 -29.38
CA LYS A 331 -15.12 -16.62 -28.32
C LYS A 331 -14.40 -17.11 -27.06
N VAL A 332 -14.51 -18.40 -26.72
CA VAL A 332 -13.72 -18.98 -25.63
C VAL A 332 -12.22 -18.81 -25.89
N LYS A 333 -11.72 -19.17 -27.08
CA LYS A 333 -10.30 -19.01 -27.41
C LYS A 333 -9.83 -17.55 -27.36
N GLU A 334 -10.65 -16.61 -27.82
CA GLU A 334 -10.36 -15.17 -27.73
C GLU A 334 -10.31 -14.66 -26.29
N TRP A 335 -11.23 -15.11 -25.43
CA TRP A 335 -11.25 -14.71 -24.02
C TRP A 335 -10.10 -15.32 -23.23
N VAL A 336 -9.78 -16.60 -23.47
CA VAL A 336 -8.62 -17.26 -22.86
C VAL A 336 -7.34 -16.52 -23.22
N LYS A 337 -7.09 -16.31 -24.53
CA LYS A 337 -5.91 -15.56 -24.98
C LYS A 337 -5.85 -14.16 -24.38
N ALA A 338 -6.95 -13.39 -24.41
CA ALA A 338 -6.95 -12.03 -23.90
C ALA A 338 -6.64 -11.97 -22.39
N VAL A 339 -7.16 -12.91 -21.60
CA VAL A 339 -6.90 -12.98 -20.15
C VAL A 339 -5.46 -13.38 -19.85
N ASP A 340 -4.89 -14.34 -20.60
CA ASP A 340 -3.49 -14.71 -20.48
C ASP A 340 -2.58 -13.53 -20.88
N ASP A 341 -2.84 -12.86 -22.01
CA ASP A 341 -2.13 -11.65 -22.46
C ASP A 341 -2.21 -10.50 -21.44
N ALA A 342 -3.31 -10.40 -20.68
CA ALA A 342 -3.54 -9.33 -19.69
C ALA A 342 -2.88 -9.56 -18.32
N GLY A 343 -2.37 -10.77 -18.04
CA GLY A 343 -1.75 -11.13 -16.76
C GLY A 343 -0.39 -11.82 -16.87
N CYS A 344 0.16 -11.98 -18.07
CA CYS A 344 1.48 -12.56 -18.30
C CYS A 344 2.59 -11.60 -17.84
N TYR A 345 3.02 -11.72 -16.58
CA TYR A 345 4.22 -11.07 -16.04
C TYR A 345 5.24 -12.14 -15.62
N SER A 346 6.49 -11.99 -16.06
CA SER A 346 7.60 -12.85 -15.65
C SER A 346 7.89 -12.71 -14.14
N PRO A 347 8.38 -13.75 -13.45
CA PRO A 347 8.73 -13.64 -12.03
C PRO A 347 9.78 -12.55 -11.80
N HIS A 348 9.55 -11.69 -10.81
CA HIS A 348 10.45 -10.58 -10.49
C HIS A 348 11.57 -10.99 -9.53
N ARG A 349 12.52 -10.08 -9.29
CA ARG A 349 13.61 -10.29 -8.32
C ARG A 349 13.04 -10.69 -6.95
N PHE A 350 13.70 -11.63 -6.28
CA PHE A 350 13.26 -12.28 -5.03
C PHE A 350 11.94 -13.07 -5.11
N GLY A 351 11.35 -13.22 -6.30
CA GLY A 351 10.01 -13.80 -6.45
C GLY A 351 8.88 -12.88 -5.97
N SER A 352 9.13 -11.58 -5.86
CA SER A 352 8.10 -10.61 -5.45
C SER A 352 6.99 -10.47 -6.49
N PHE A 353 5.76 -10.18 -6.03
CA PHE A 353 4.68 -9.71 -6.90
C PHE A 353 4.98 -8.37 -7.58
N ALA A 354 5.92 -7.59 -7.02
CA ALA A 354 6.29 -6.26 -7.50
C ALA A 354 7.70 -6.27 -8.15
N PRO A 355 7.86 -5.63 -9.32
CA PRO A 355 9.15 -5.46 -9.99
C PRO A 355 9.98 -4.34 -9.34
N PRO A 356 11.31 -4.33 -9.51
CA PRO A 356 12.12 -3.15 -9.18
C PRO A 356 11.65 -1.92 -9.96
N ARG A 357 11.47 -0.80 -9.25
CA ARG A 357 11.10 0.53 -9.78
C ARG A 357 12.28 1.48 -9.70
N GLY A 358 12.21 2.64 -10.35
CA GLY A 358 13.31 3.61 -10.37
C GLY A 358 14.47 3.20 -11.29
N LEU A 359 14.25 2.25 -12.20
CA LEU A 359 15.22 1.90 -13.25
C LEU A 359 15.31 2.99 -14.33
N THR A 360 14.29 3.83 -14.43
CA THR A 360 14.21 5.05 -15.26
C THR A 360 13.78 6.21 -14.37
N SER A 361 13.73 7.44 -14.91
CA SER A 361 13.14 8.60 -14.22
C SER A 361 11.61 8.50 -14.16
N ASP A 362 11.11 7.55 -13.36
CA ASP A 362 9.68 7.22 -13.20
C ASP A 362 9.03 7.85 -11.96
N GLY A 363 9.76 8.70 -11.23
CA GLY A 363 9.34 9.32 -9.97
C GLY A 363 9.46 8.42 -8.74
N SER A 364 10.18 7.29 -8.81
CA SER A 364 10.46 6.46 -7.63
C SER A 364 11.43 7.15 -6.68
N GLN A 365 10.90 7.57 -5.53
CA GLN A 365 11.63 8.23 -4.46
C GLN A 365 11.31 7.61 -3.11
N ALA A 366 12.25 7.73 -2.17
CA ALA A 366 12.11 7.27 -0.79
C ALA A 366 12.61 8.32 0.21
N GLN A 367 12.00 8.33 1.39
CA GLN A 367 12.44 9.11 2.55
C GLN A 367 12.35 8.22 3.79
N TRP A 368 13.40 8.21 4.62
CA TRP A 368 13.39 7.48 5.90
C TRP A 368 13.00 8.41 7.06
N PHE A 369 12.45 7.80 8.11
CA PHE A 369 12.11 8.43 9.39
C PHE A 369 12.62 7.53 10.51
N VAL A 370 13.18 8.14 11.55
CA VAL A 370 13.52 7.47 12.80
C VAL A 370 12.52 7.93 13.86
N ASP A 371 12.04 6.98 14.66
CA ASP A 371 10.99 7.13 15.66
C ASP A 371 9.60 7.58 15.14
N GLY A 372 8.64 7.62 16.06
CA GLY A 372 7.26 7.99 15.76
C GLY A 372 7.02 9.47 15.49
N HIS A 373 7.85 10.39 15.99
CA HIS A 373 7.55 11.82 15.91
C HIS A 373 7.48 12.36 14.48
N THR A 374 8.60 12.38 13.74
CA THR A 374 8.64 12.92 12.37
C THR A 374 7.78 12.10 11.42
N ALA A 375 7.73 10.77 11.61
CA ALA A 375 6.88 9.88 10.85
C ALA A 375 5.38 10.20 11.02
N PHE A 376 4.89 10.41 12.24
CA PHE A 376 3.48 10.72 12.48
C PHE A 376 3.10 12.13 12.03
N GLU A 377 4.00 13.11 12.14
CA GLU A 377 3.78 14.43 11.55
C GLU A 377 3.69 14.37 10.02
N ALA A 378 4.57 13.63 9.34
CA ALA A 378 4.51 13.44 7.90
C ALA A 378 3.23 12.72 7.44
N ILE A 379 2.79 11.69 8.19
CA ILE A 379 1.51 10.99 7.97
C ILE A 379 0.33 11.94 8.16
N ALA A 380 0.32 12.76 9.22
CA ALA A 380 -0.71 13.76 9.46
C ALA A 380 -0.80 14.77 8.32
N PHE A 381 0.34 15.31 7.89
CA PHE A 381 0.43 16.25 6.78
C PHE A 381 -0.09 15.64 5.47
N ALA A 382 0.30 14.40 5.16
CA ALA A 382 -0.19 13.70 3.97
C ALA A 382 -1.72 13.51 4.01
N ILE A 383 -2.27 13.08 5.15
CA ILE A 383 -3.72 12.92 5.34
C ILE A 383 -4.44 14.28 5.21
N GLN A 384 -3.89 15.36 5.77
CA GLN A 384 -4.45 16.71 5.64
C GLN A 384 -4.61 17.14 4.17
N ASN A 385 -3.68 16.75 3.31
CA ASN A 385 -3.68 17.10 1.89
C ASN A 385 -4.44 16.10 0.99
N ALA A 386 -4.94 14.98 1.53
CA ALA A 386 -5.70 13.99 0.75
C ALA A 386 -6.91 14.60 0.02
N THR A 387 -7.11 14.22 -1.24
CA THR A 387 -8.16 14.77 -2.12
C THR A 387 -9.18 13.72 -2.57
N SER A 388 -8.79 12.45 -2.60
CA SER A 388 -9.58 11.36 -3.19
C SER A 388 -9.75 10.17 -2.25
N GLU A 389 -8.67 9.45 -1.93
CA GLU A 389 -8.74 8.17 -1.21
C GLU A 389 -7.56 7.96 -0.23
N ILE A 390 -7.88 7.46 0.96
CA ILE A 390 -6.90 7.07 1.99
C ILE A 390 -7.09 5.58 2.28
N PHE A 391 -6.01 4.80 2.15
CA PHE A 391 -5.99 3.38 2.55
C PHE A 391 -5.10 3.20 3.78
N MET A 392 -5.54 2.39 4.74
CA MET A 392 -4.81 2.15 5.99
C MET A 392 -4.82 0.67 6.37
N THR A 393 -3.67 0.13 6.75
CA THR A 393 -3.57 -1.17 7.46
C THR A 393 -2.85 -1.00 8.78
N GLY A 394 -3.16 -1.90 9.72
CA GLY A 394 -2.47 -1.97 10.99
C GLY A 394 -2.81 -3.24 11.74
N TRP A 395 -1.82 -3.72 12.50
CA TRP A 395 -2.02 -4.75 13.51
C TRP A 395 -2.86 -4.20 14.66
N TRP A 396 -2.62 -2.94 15.03
CA TRP A 396 -3.41 -2.20 16.02
C TRP A 396 -3.55 -0.74 15.60
N LEU A 397 -4.73 -0.15 15.77
CA LEU A 397 -5.00 1.25 15.44
C LEU A 397 -5.82 1.89 16.57
N CYS A 398 -5.34 3.00 17.13
CA CYS A 398 -6.04 3.80 18.15
C CYS A 398 -6.60 5.07 17.50
N PRO A 399 -7.93 5.21 17.33
CA PRO A 399 -8.52 6.39 16.70
C PRO A 399 -8.22 7.69 17.45
N GLU A 400 -8.02 7.61 18.76
CA GLU A 400 -7.71 8.75 19.64
C GLU A 400 -6.21 9.08 19.71
N LEU A 401 -5.35 8.47 18.89
CA LEU A 401 -3.92 8.83 18.80
C LEU A 401 -3.75 10.24 18.24
N TYR A 402 -2.93 11.06 18.91
CA TYR A 402 -2.48 12.36 18.39
C TYR A 402 -1.22 12.19 17.55
N LEU A 403 -1.26 12.65 16.29
CA LEU A 403 -0.14 12.48 15.36
C LEU A 403 0.95 13.57 15.48
N LYS A 404 0.62 14.70 16.10
CA LYS A 404 1.56 15.78 16.45
C LYS A 404 1.43 16.10 17.93
N ARG A 405 2.55 16.46 18.58
CA ARG A 405 2.63 16.86 20.00
C ARG A 405 3.29 18.24 20.13
N PRO A 406 3.07 19.01 21.21
CA PRO A 406 2.22 18.71 22.38
C PRO A 406 0.75 18.45 22.02
N PHE A 407 0.08 17.55 22.74
CA PHE A 407 -1.25 17.08 22.30
C PHE A 407 -2.36 18.12 22.53
N GLU A 408 -2.21 19.01 23.51
CA GLU A 408 -3.19 20.04 23.85
C GLU A 408 -3.29 21.14 22.78
N ASP A 409 -2.17 21.50 22.14
CA ASP A 409 -2.10 22.51 21.08
C ASP A 409 -2.64 22.00 19.73
N HIS A 410 -2.79 20.68 19.58
CA HIS A 410 -3.04 20.03 18.29
C HIS A 410 -4.26 19.07 18.28
N PRO A 411 -5.44 19.47 18.80
CA PRO A 411 -6.62 18.60 18.87
C PRO A 411 -7.16 18.19 17.50
N SER A 412 -6.96 19.00 16.45
CA SER A 412 -7.32 18.68 15.06
C SER A 412 -6.41 17.64 14.41
N LEU A 413 -5.26 17.31 15.02
CA LEU A 413 -4.30 16.30 14.56
C LEU A 413 -4.43 14.98 15.33
N ARG A 414 -5.51 14.81 16.09
CA ARG A 414 -5.96 13.50 16.55
C ARG A 414 -6.56 12.71 15.38
N LEU A 415 -6.19 11.44 15.26
CA LEU A 415 -6.43 10.63 14.05
C LEU A 415 -7.92 10.56 13.69
N ASP A 416 -8.83 10.38 14.66
CA ASP A 416 -10.27 10.36 14.42
C ASP A 416 -10.81 11.70 13.88
N ALA A 417 -10.45 12.82 14.49
CA ALA A 417 -10.84 14.17 14.06
C ALA A 417 -10.27 14.56 12.69
N LEU A 418 -9.04 14.14 12.40
CA LEU A 418 -8.38 14.37 11.12
C LEU A 418 -9.07 13.57 10.00
N LEU A 419 -9.30 12.27 10.21
CA LEU A 419 -10.04 11.42 9.26
C LEU A 419 -11.50 11.90 9.09
N GLU A 420 -12.15 12.40 10.15
CA GLU A 420 -13.47 13.02 10.07
C GLU A 420 -13.49 14.21 9.11
N THR A 421 -12.52 15.11 9.27
CA THR A 421 -12.39 16.33 8.48
C THR A 421 -12.22 16.00 6.99
N LYS A 422 -11.34 15.05 6.66
CA LYS A 422 -11.14 14.60 5.28
C LYS A 422 -12.36 13.86 4.72
N ALA A 423 -13.00 13.01 5.52
CA ALA A 423 -14.20 12.29 5.12
C ALA A 423 -15.37 13.25 4.83
N LYS A 424 -15.52 14.33 5.60
CA LYS A 424 -16.51 15.42 5.34
C LYS A 424 -16.21 16.20 4.05
N GLN A 425 -14.93 16.35 3.69
CA GLN A 425 -14.49 16.97 2.43
C GLN A 425 -14.71 16.06 1.20
N GLY A 426 -15.16 14.82 1.39
CA GLY A 426 -15.50 13.88 0.30
C GLY A 426 -14.50 12.73 0.12
N VAL A 427 -13.34 12.78 0.79
CA VAL A 427 -12.33 11.71 0.74
C VAL A 427 -12.93 10.38 1.21
N LYS A 428 -12.60 9.28 0.51
CA LYS A 428 -13.02 7.93 0.89
C LYS A 428 -11.90 7.26 1.68
N ILE A 429 -12.24 6.64 2.81
CA ILE A 429 -11.26 6.15 3.77
C ILE A 429 -11.52 4.66 4.02
N TYR A 430 -10.53 3.82 3.69
CA TYR A 430 -10.65 2.36 3.76
C TYR A 430 -9.59 1.79 4.71
N ILE A 431 -10.03 1.13 5.76
CA ILE A 431 -9.17 0.67 6.86
C ILE A 431 -9.32 -0.84 7.02
N LEU A 432 -8.22 -1.58 6.88
CA LEU A 432 -8.16 -3.03 7.08
C LEU A 432 -7.33 -3.34 8.32
N LEU A 433 -8.01 -3.71 9.41
CA LEU A 433 -7.39 -4.07 10.67
C LEU A 433 -7.19 -5.57 10.80
N TYR A 434 -6.17 -5.98 11.53
CA TYR A 434 -6.15 -7.31 12.14
C TYR A 434 -7.37 -7.49 13.05
N LYS A 435 -7.98 -8.68 13.03
CA LYS A 435 -8.95 -9.11 14.04
C LYS A 435 -8.25 -10.01 15.05
N GLU A 436 -8.22 -9.57 16.30
CA GLU A 436 -7.62 -10.29 17.42
C GLU A 436 -8.42 -11.51 17.91
N VAL A 437 -7.69 -12.50 18.42
CA VAL A 437 -8.24 -13.49 19.35
C VAL A 437 -8.37 -12.84 20.72
N GLN A 438 -9.58 -12.44 21.10
CA GLN A 438 -9.85 -11.54 22.23
C GLN A 438 -9.39 -12.04 23.61
N ILE A 439 -9.22 -13.35 23.80
CA ILE A 439 -8.68 -13.92 25.06
C ILE A 439 -7.14 -13.85 25.14
N ALA A 440 -6.46 -13.64 24.02
CA ALA A 440 -5.01 -13.64 23.91
C ALA A 440 -4.39 -12.25 23.69
N LEU A 441 -5.15 -11.27 23.18
CA LEU A 441 -4.66 -9.93 22.85
C LEU A 441 -5.69 -8.86 23.21
N LYS A 442 -5.24 -7.81 23.90
CA LYS A 442 -6.11 -6.74 24.43
C LYS A 442 -6.42 -5.60 23.45
N ILE A 443 -5.81 -5.57 22.26
CA ILE A 443 -5.85 -4.45 21.28
C ILE A 443 -7.25 -3.95 20.86
N ASN A 444 -8.29 -4.77 21.07
CA ASN A 444 -9.70 -4.43 20.87
C ASN A 444 -10.00 -3.73 19.53
N SER A 445 -9.61 -4.32 18.40
CA SER A 445 -9.89 -3.71 17.07
C SER A 445 -11.40 -3.55 16.80
N MET A 446 -12.28 -4.22 17.57
CA MET A 446 -13.73 -3.99 17.55
C MET A 446 -14.11 -2.58 18.05
N TYR A 447 -13.46 -2.09 19.11
CA TYR A 447 -13.60 -0.70 19.56
C TYR A 447 -13.19 0.26 18.45
N SER A 448 -11.99 0.09 17.89
CA SER A 448 -11.47 0.95 16.81
C SER A 448 -12.39 0.95 15.59
N LYS A 449 -12.89 -0.22 15.16
CA LYS A 449 -13.89 -0.33 14.08
C LYS A 449 -15.16 0.48 14.40
N LYS A 450 -15.77 0.29 15.58
CA LYS A 450 -16.99 1.01 15.96
C LYS A 450 -16.77 2.52 15.98
N ARG A 451 -15.69 2.97 16.63
CA ARG A 451 -15.32 4.40 16.72
C ARG A 451 -15.16 5.00 15.32
N LEU A 452 -14.31 4.42 14.47
CA LEU A 452 -14.02 4.90 13.13
C LEU A 452 -15.23 4.89 12.18
N GLN A 453 -16.05 3.84 12.19
CA GLN A 453 -17.24 3.77 11.33
C GLN A 453 -18.30 4.81 11.70
N ASN A 454 -18.38 5.20 12.98
CA ASN A 454 -19.34 6.19 13.46
C ASN A 454 -18.93 7.65 13.14
N ILE A 455 -17.69 7.88 12.69
CA ILE A 455 -17.19 9.21 12.33
C ILE A 455 -17.91 9.76 11.08
N HIS A 456 -17.89 9.02 9.98
CA HIS A 456 -18.52 9.46 8.73
C HIS A 456 -18.80 8.29 7.77
N LYS A 457 -19.85 8.40 6.97
CA LYS A 457 -20.27 7.36 6.00
C LYS A 457 -19.19 6.96 4.98
N ASN A 458 -18.22 7.82 4.71
CA ASN A 458 -17.09 7.56 3.81
C ASN A 458 -15.97 6.72 4.45
N VAL A 459 -16.00 6.50 5.77
CA VAL A 459 -15.04 5.65 6.49
C VAL A 459 -15.55 4.21 6.51
N LYS A 460 -14.78 3.30 5.90
CA LYS A 460 -15.10 1.87 5.80
C LYS A 460 -14.03 1.05 6.52
N VAL A 461 -14.45 0.24 7.50
CA VAL A 461 -13.51 -0.57 8.31
C VAL A 461 -13.83 -2.06 8.24
N LEU A 462 -12.87 -2.83 7.75
CA LEU A 462 -12.84 -4.28 7.79
C LEU A 462 -11.89 -4.76 8.89
N ARG A 463 -12.17 -5.94 9.45
CA ARG A 463 -11.29 -6.65 10.40
C ARG A 463 -11.18 -8.11 10.00
N TYR A 464 -10.00 -8.66 9.79
CA TYR A 464 -9.81 -10.04 9.31
C TYR A 464 -8.55 -10.65 9.97
N PRO A 465 -8.42 -11.97 10.19
CA PRO A 465 -9.33 -13.07 9.84
C PRO A 465 -10.50 -13.30 10.81
N ASP A 466 -11.56 -13.97 10.36
CA ASP A 466 -12.57 -14.53 11.28
C ASP A 466 -12.17 -15.96 11.68
N HIS A 467 -11.54 -16.09 12.85
CA HIS A 467 -10.87 -17.33 13.30
C HIS A 467 -11.72 -18.59 13.20
N LEU A 468 -12.97 -18.57 13.69
CA LEU A 468 -13.88 -19.73 13.64
C LEU A 468 -14.15 -20.24 12.22
N SER A 469 -14.28 -19.33 11.24
CA SER A 469 -14.57 -19.69 9.84
C SER A 469 -13.34 -19.94 8.99
N SER A 470 -12.18 -19.41 9.40
CA SER A 470 -10.91 -19.52 8.65
C SER A 470 -9.97 -20.59 9.19
N GLY A 471 -10.15 -21.05 10.43
CA GLY A 471 -9.20 -21.91 11.13
C GLY A 471 -7.89 -21.21 11.54
N ILE A 472 -7.75 -19.90 11.29
CA ILE A 472 -6.53 -19.14 11.59
C ILE A 472 -6.63 -18.51 12.98
N TYR A 473 -5.96 -19.13 13.95
CA TYR A 473 -5.93 -18.68 15.35
C TYR A 473 -4.58 -18.08 15.79
N LEU A 474 -3.48 -18.41 15.11
CA LEU A 474 -2.11 -18.09 15.54
C LEU A 474 -1.47 -16.91 14.77
N TRP A 475 -1.92 -16.68 13.54
CA TRP A 475 -1.31 -15.71 12.63
C TRP A 475 -2.07 -14.39 12.62
N SER A 476 -1.36 -13.29 12.36
CA SER A 476 -1.93 -11.95 12.27
C SER A 476 -1.63 -11.22 10.97
N HIS A 477 -2.35 -10.11 10.76
CA HIS A 477 -1.97 -9.10 9.79
C HIS A 477 -1.08 -8.10 10.49
N HIS A 478 0.19 -8.04 10.08
CA HIS A 478 1.21 -7.32 10.81
C HIS A 478 1.84 -6.17 9.99
N ASP A 479 1.49 -6.07 8.71
CA ASP A 479 1.75 -4.90 7.89
C ASP A 479 1.10 -3.62 8.46
N LYS A 480 1.87 -2.53 8.48
CA LYS A 480 1.40 -1.18 8.79
C LYS A 480 1.59 -0.31 7.55
N ILE A 481 0.50 0.25 7.05
CA ILE A 481 0.48 0.97 5.77
C ILE A 481 -0.44 2.19 5.91
N VAL A 482 0.01 3.35 5.43
CA VAL A 482 -0.88 4.48 5.09
C VAL A 482 -0.60 4.88 3.64
N ILE A 483 -1.61 4.90 2.78
CA ILE A 483 -1.51 5.40 1.39
C ILE A 483 -2.46 6.58 1.23
N VAL A 484 -1.98 7.67 0.62
CA VAL A 484 -2.79 8.84 0.26
C VAL A 484 -2.75 9.07 -1.24
N ASP A 485 -3.94 9.07 -1.86
CA ASP A 485 -4.20 9.38 -3.29
C ASP A 485 -3.35 8.62 -4.32
N TYR A 486 -2.69 7.52 -3.91
CA TYR A 486 -1.72 6.76 -4.72
C TYR A 486 -0.48 7.57 -5.14
N GLN A 487 -0.20 8.65 -4.41
CA GLN A 487 0.94 9.56 -4.63
C GLN A 487 2.06 9.29 -3.63
N VAL A 488 1.71 9.12 -2.35
CA VAL A 488 2.62 8.78 -1.26
C VAL A 488 2.07 7.60 -0.45
N CYS A 489 2.94 6.70 -0.01
CA CYS A 489 2.62 5.75 1.04
C CYS A 489 3.72 5.65 2.10
N PHE A 490 3.31 5.35 3.32
CA PHE A 490 4.15 5.12 4.48
C PHE A 490 4.12 3.64 4.84
N ILE A 491 5.30 3.01 5.00
CA ILE A 491 5.47 1.63 5.45
C ILE A 491 6.66 1.50 6.42
N GLY A 492 6.60 0.55 7.35
CA GLY A 492 7.63 0.31 8.36
C GLY A 492 7.05 -0.46 9.55
N GLY A 493 7.66 -0.35 10.73
CA GLY A 493 7.17 -1.02 11.94
C GLY A 493 6.22 -0.21 12.84
N LEU A 494 6.01 1.09 12.58
CA LEU A 494 5.03 1.92 13.32
C LEU A 494 3.58 1.57 12.96
N ASP A 495 2.82 1.07 13.95
CA ASP A 495 1.35 1.09 13.94
C ASP A 495 0.83 2.46 14.42
N LEU A 496 -0.28 2.95 13.86
CA LEU A 496 -0.96 4.17 14.36
C LEU A 496 -1.77 3.87 15.64
N CYS A 497 -1.06 3.54 16.71
CA CYS A 497 -1.60 3.19 18.01
C CYS A 497 -0.76 3.75 19.16
N PHE A 498 -1.25 3.58 20.38
CA PHE A 498 -0.60 4.10 21.58
C PHE A 498 0.79 3.50 21.83
N GLY A 499 1.66 4.31 22.43
CA GLY A 499 3.03 3.99 22.81
C GLY A 499 4.06 4.06 21.66
N ARG A 500 3.65 4.38 20.42
CA ARG A 500 4.54 4.44 19.24
C ARG A 500 5.08 5.83 18.93
N TYR A 501 4.46 6.89 19.45
CA TYR A 501 5.04 8.22 19.36
C TYR A 501 6.25 8.28 20.30
N ASP A 502 7.42 8.61 19.77
CA ASP A 502 8.61 8.87 20.56
C ASP A 502 9.54 9.85 19.82
N THR A 503 10.54 10.34 20.54
CA THR A 503 11.58 11.25 20.08
C THR A 503 12.96 10.67 20.37
N ALA A 504 14.01 11.07 19.64
CA ALA A 504 15.39 10.60 19.85
C ALA A 504 15.96 10.82 21.28
N GLU A 505 15.35 11.71 22.08
CA GLU A 505 15.65 11.86 23.51
C GLU A 505 15.20 10.66 24.37
N HIS A 506 14.26 9.84 23.88
CA HIS A 506 13.69 8.65 24.52
C HIS A 506 13.33 8.84 26.00
N LYS A 507 12.58 9.92 26.30
CA LYS A 507 12.21 10.27 27.69
C LYS A 507 11.35 9.18 28.32
N ILE A 508 11.68 8.86 29.57
CA ILE A 508 10.99 7.83 30.37
C ILE A 508 9.91 8.39 31.32
N GLY A 509 9.83 9.71 31.48
CA GLY A 509 8.89 10.41 32.36
C GLY A 509 8.19 11.57 31.67
N ASP A 510 6.95 11.86 32.07
CA ASP A 510 6.05 12.88 31.48
C ASP A 510 4.92 13.20 32.47
N CYS A 511 5.26 13.81 33.61
CA CYS A 511 4.31 14.15 34.67
C CYS A 511 4.54 15.60 35.15
N PRO A 512 3.56 16.52 34.99
CA PRO A 512 2.23 16.31 34.40
C PRO A 512 2.29 15.89 32.92
N PRO A 513 1.23 15.23 32.39
CA PRO A 513 1.18 14.77 31.00
C PRO A 513 1.28 15.94 30.02
N TYR A 514 2.28 15.90 29.13
CA TYR A 514 2.50 16.93 28.11
C TYR A 514 2.75 16.34 26.72
N ILE A 515 3.55 15.27 26.64
CA ILE A 515 3.85 14.59 25.37
C ILE A 515 2.93 13.38 25.16
N TRP A 516 2.73 12.52 26.15
CA TRP A 516 1.97 11.27 26.02
C TRP A 516 0.69 11.30 26.88
N PRO A 517 -0.51 11.56 26.32
CA PRO A 517 -1.75 11.61 27.09
C PRO A 517 -2.29 10.21 27.42
N GLY A 518 -2.77 10.03 28.65
CA GLY A 518 -3.53 8.84 29.04
C GLY A 518 -2.81 7.52 28.72
N LYS A 519 -3.49 6.65 27.96
CA LYS A 519 -2.99 5.33 27.54
C LYS A 519 -1.80 5.36 26.59
N ASP A 520 -1.40 6.54 26.10
CA ASP A 520 -0.19 6.72 25.30
C ASP A 520 1.09 6.74 26.16
N TYR A 521 0.97 7.00 27.47
CA TYR A 521 2.03 6.76 28.43
C TYR A 521 2.11 5.25 28.71
N TYR A 522 2.89 4.58 27.87
CA TYR A 522 2.80 3.13 27.66
C TYR A 522 4.02 2.38 28.19
N ASN A 523 3.78 1.31 28.95
CA ASN A 523 4.79 0.31 29.28
C ASN A 523 4.14 -1.08 29.37
N PRO A 524 4.20 -1.90 28.30
CA PRO A 524 3.48 -3.17 28.20
C PRO A 524 4.00 -4.25 29.13
N ARG A 525 5.22 -4.10 29.68
CA ARG A 525 5.74 -5.03 30.70
C ARG A 525 4.96 -4.90 32.01
N GLU A 526 4.57 -3.68 32.35
CA GLU A 526 3.86 -3.35 33.59
C GLU A 526 2.34 -3.54 33.42
N SER A 527 1.74 -2.85 32.44
CA SER A 527 0.32 -2.98 32.12
C SER A 527 0.04 -2.71 30.65
N GLU A 528 -0.78 -3.58 30.04
CA GLU A 528 -1.42 -3.31 28.76
C GLU A 528 -2.81 -2.69 29.00
N PRO A 529 -3.22 -1.70 28.18
CA PRO A 529 -4.56 -1.11 28.22
C PRO A 529 -5.70 -2.12 28.33
N ASN A 530 -6.38 -2.13 29.47
CA ASN A 530 -7.58 -2.96 29.70
C ASN A 530 -8.89 -2.23 29.35
N SER A 531 -8.89 -0.90 29.45
CA SER A 531 -9.94 0.10 29.24
C SER A 531 -11.29 -0.34 28.60
N TRP A 532 -11.73 0.20 27.46
CA TRP A 532 -11.08 1.14 26.53
C TRP A 532 -11.61 2.57 26.61
N GLU A 533 -12.84 2.75 27.10
CA GLU A 533 -13.72 3.93 27.02
C GLU A 533 -13.12 5.25 27.56
N GLU A 534 -12.21 5.16 28.52
CA GLU A 534 -11.46 6.29 29.08
C GLU A 534 -10.04 6.36 28.46
N THR A 535 -9.88 6.83 27.22
CA THR A 535 -8.56 6.82 26.53
C THR A 535 -7.54 7.80 27.10
N MET A 536 -8.01 8.96 27.56
CA MET A 536 -7.19 10.05 28.14
C MET A 536 -6.80 9.80 29.61
N LYS A 537 -7.23 8.68 30.20
CA LYS A 537 -6.85 8.27 31.56
C LYS A 537 -5.62 7.38 31.51
N ASP A 538 -4.68 7.64 32.40
CA ASP A 538 -3.45 6.85 32.49
C ASP A 538 -3.74 5.41 32.91
N GLU A 539 -3.07 4.45 32.26
CA GLU A 539 -3.05 3.04 32.67
C GLU A 539 -2.00 2.78 33.77
N LEU A 540 -1.02 3.69 33.91
CA LEU A 540 0.12 3.58 34.82
C LEU A 540 0.27 4.86 35.65
N ASP A 541 0.61 4.73 36.94
CA ASP A 541 0.97 5.88 37.76
C ASP A 541 2.34 6.43 37.35
N ARG A 542 2.33 7.56 36.64
CA ARG A 542 3.52 8.25 36.11
C ARG A 542 4.54 8.63 37.18
N ARG A 543 4.12 8.80 38.45
CA ARG A 543 5.03 9.12 39.55
C ARG A 543 5.82 7.91 40.05
N LYS A 544 5.44 6.71 39.62
CA LYS A 544 6.01 5.43 40.07
C LYS A 544 6.62 4.61 38.92
N TYR A 545 6.01 4.64 37.74
CA TYR A 545 6.39 3.80 36.60
C TYR A 545 6.96 4.67 35.47
N PRO A 546 8.17 4.36 34.95
CA PRO A 546 8.62 4.92 33.68
C PRO A 546 7.77 4.37 32.53
N ARG A 547 7.50 5.21 31.52
CA ARG A 547 7.10 4.69 30.20
C ARG A 547 8.27 3.89 29.60
N MET A 548 7.96 2.97 28.71
CA MET A 548 8.97 2.27 27.91
C MET A 548 9.15 3.05 26.59
N PRO A 549 10.34 3.62 26.32
CA PRO A 549 10.61 4.24 25.02
C PRO A 549 10.49 3.26 23.86
N TRP A 550 10.26 3.79 22.67
CA TRP A 550 9.89 3.03 21.49
C TRP A 550 10.69 3.51 20.27
N HIS A 551 11.72 2.75 19.94
CA HIS A 551 12.59 3.03 18.79
C HIS A 551 12.14 2.23 17.56
N GLU A 552 12.06 2.90 16.40
CA GLU A 552 11.51 2.31 15.18
C GLU A 552 11.98 3.05 13.93
N VAL A 553 11.96 2.37 12.78
CA VAL A 553 12.28 2.97 11.47
C VAL A 553 11.10 2.83 10.52
N HIS A 554 10.73 3.95 9.88
CA HIS A 554 9.67 4.02 8.88
C HIS A 554 10.20 4.62 7.58
N CYS A 555 9.49 4.44 6.47
CA CYS A 555 9.77 5.18 5.25
C CYS A 555 8.50 5.63 4.53
N ALA A 556 8.62 6.74 3.79
CA ALA A 556 7.67 7.18 2.79
C ALA A 556 8.22 6.84 1.40
N LEU A 557 7.31 6.50 0.48
CA LEU A 557 7.61 6.15 -0.91
C LEU A 557 6.66 6.91 -1.84
N TRP A 558 7.21 7.42 -2.95
CA TRP A 558 6.47 8.10 -4.01
C TRP A 558 6.57 7.35 -5.33
N GLY A 559 5.66 7.66 -6.27
CA GLY A 559 5.69 7.12 -7.62
C GLY A 559 5.27 5.64 -7.73
N PRO A 560 5.84 4.86 -8.65
CA PRO A 560 5.47 3.45 -8.87
C PRO A 560 5.50 2.54 -7.62
N PRO A 561 6.48 2.62 -6.69
CA PRO A 561 6.48 1.84 -5.45
C PRO A 561 5.22 2.03 -4.60
N CYS A 562 4.74 3.26 -4.45
CA CYS A 562 3.50 3.56 -3.71
C CYS A 562 2.29 2.82 -4.31
N ARG A 563 2.26 2.69 -5.63
CA ARG A 563 1.17 2.05 -6.38
C ARG A 563 1.22 0.53 -6.28
N ASP A 564 2.42 -0.06 -6.10
CA ASP A 564 2.58 -1.48 -5.78
C ASP A 564 2.08 -1.79 -4.36
N VAL A 565 2.36 -0.92 -3.37
CA VAL A 565 1.79 -1.01 -2.01
C VAL A 565 0.25 -0.88 -2.06
N ALA A 566 -0.28 0.03 -2.89
CA ALA A 566 -1.72 0.16 -3.10
C ALA A 566 -2.35 -1.09 -3.75
N ARG A 567 -1.66 -1.77 -4.68
CA ARG A 567 -2.11 -3.06 -5.24
C ARG A 567 -2.22 -4.13 -4.17
N HIS A 568 -1.24 -4.23 -3.26
CA HIS A 568 -1.29 -5.14 -2.11
C HIS A 568 -2.51 -4.87 -1.22
N PHE A 569 -2.79 -3.60 -0.92
CA PHE A 569 -3.99 -3.21 -0.18
C PHE A 569 -5.28 -3.65 -0.90
N VAL A 570 -5.43 -3.32 -2.19
CA VAL A 570 -6.63 -3.66 -2.98
C VAL A 570 -6.84 -5.18 -3.07
N GLN A 571 -5.77 -5.97 -3.21
CA GLN A 571 -5.85 -7.43 -3.18
C GLN A 571 -6.41 -7.93 -1.85
N ARG A 572 -5.84 -7.49 -0.71
CA ARG A 572 -6.23 -7.95 0.63
C ARG A 572 -7.59 -7.43 1.06
N TRP A 573 -7.93 -6.17 0.78
CA TRP A 573 -9.26 -5.62 1.00
C TRP A 573 -10.33 -6.48 0.32
N ASN A 574 -10.13 -6.76 -0.97
CA ASN A 574 -11.05 -7.56 -1.75
C ASN A 574 -11.14 -9.01 -1.26
N HIS A 575 -10.02 -9.61 -0.83
CA HIS A 575 -9.99 -10.93 -0.19
C HIS A 575 -10.82 -10.95 1.11
N SER A 576 -10.54 -10.03 2.03
CA SER A 576 -11.25 -9.91 3.31
C SER A 576 -12.73 -9.62 3.11
N LYS A 577 -13.09 -8.71 2.19
CA LYS A 577 -14.47 -8.38 1.82
C LYS A 577 -15.26 -9.63 1.38
N ARG A 578 -14.70 -10.48 0.51
CA ARG A 578 -15.40 -11.68 0.01
C ARG A 578 -15.56 -12.77 1.08
N ASN A 579 -14.59 -12.93 1.97
CA ASN A 579 -14.62 -13.94 3.01
C ASN A 579 -15.53 -13.54 4.19
N LYS A 580 -15.45 -12.29 4.64
CA LYS A 580 -16.16 -11.80 5.84
C LYS A 580 -17.51 -11.15 5.57
N ALA A 581 -17.58 -10.34 4.52
CA ALA A 581 -18.69 -9.40 4.32
C ALA A 581 -19.29 -9.50 2.90
N PRO A 582 -19.49 -10.70 2.32
CA PRO A 582 -19.81 -10.86 0.89
C PRO A 582 -21.05 -10.04 0.48
N ASN A 583 -22.09 -10.05 1.31
CA ASN A 583 -23.38 -9.43 1.00
C ASN A 583 -23.51 -7.97 1.51
N GLU A 584 -22.51 -7.45 2.23
CA GLU A 584 -22.56 -6.11 2.85
C GLU A 584 -22.28 -5.00 1.82
N GLN A 585 -23.31 -4.52 1.12
CA GLN A 585 -23.17 -3.54 0.03
C GLN A 585 -22.52 -2.21 0.44
N THR A 586 -22.57 -1.85 1.73
CA THR A 586 -21.93 -0.65 2.29
C THR A 586 -20.39 -0.70 2.26
N ILE A 587 -19.80 -1.89 2.07
CA ILE A 587 -18.37 -2.12 1.93
C ILE A 587 -18.10 -2.54 0.47
N PRO A 588 -17.54 -1.66 -0.39
CA PRO A 588 -17.37 -1.94 -1.80
C PRO A 588 -16.20 -2.90 -2.07
N LEU A 589 -16.19 -3.51 -3.26
CA LEU A 589 -14.98 -4.05 -3.87
C LEU A 589 -14.18 -2.89 -4.47
N LEU A 590 -12.86 -2.92 -4.35
CA LEU A 590 -11.95 -1.92 -4.90
C LEU A 590 -11.39 -2.39 -6.24
N MET A 591 -11.20 -1.46 -7.17
CA MET A 591 -10.60 -1.73 -8.48
C MET A 591 -9.17 -1.19 -8.53
N PRO A 592 -8.17 -1.98 -8.95
CA PRO A 592 -6.81 -1.46 -9.10
C PRO A 592 -6.76 -0.37 -10.18
N HIS A 593 -6.17 0.78 -9.87
CA HIS A 593 -5.90 1.81 -10.88
C HIS A 593 -4.80 1.30 -11.83
N HIS A 594 -4.82 1.71 -13.09
CA HIS A 594 -3.89 1.28 -14.14
C HIS A 594 -2.43 1.37 -13.72
N HIS A 595 -2.10 2.43 -12.99
CA HIS A 595 -0.74 2.71 -12.54
C HIS A 595 -0.22 1.74 -11.47
N MET A 596 -1.12 0.94 -10.87
CA MET A 596 -0.81 -0.15 -9.92
C MET A 596 -0.49 -1.47 -10.62
N VAL A 597 -0.96 -1.64 -11.86
CA VAL A 597 -0.98 -2.95 -12.52
C VAL A 597 -0.11 -3.01 -13.75
N LEU A 598 0.05 -1.88 -14.46
CA LEU A 598 0.97 -1.80 -15.59
C LEU A 598 2.43 -1.67 -15.11
N PRO A 599 3.34 -2.51 -15.63
CA PRO A 599 4.75 -2.25 -15.53
C PRO A 599 5.14 -1.07 -16.43
N HIS A 600 5.29 0.12 -15.82
CA HIS A 600 5.74 1.35 -16.50
C HIS A 600 7.12 1.25 -17.20
N TYR A 601 7.85 0.15 -17.03
CA TYR A 601 9.07 -0.17 -17.79
C TYR A 601 8.81 -0.75 -19.20
N LEU A 602 7.57 -1.06 -19.57
CA LEU A 602 7.19 -1.20 -20.98
C LEU A 602 7.05 0.19 -21.61
N GLY A 603 8.20 0.86 -21.78
CA GLY A 603 8.28 2.27 -22.16
C GLY A 603 7.59 2.60 -23.49
N THR A 604 7.13 3.84 -23.57
CA THR A 604 6.93 4.68 -24.78
C THR A 604 6.14 4.14 -25.98
N ARG A 605 5.55 2.95 -25.92
CA ARG A 605 4.74 2.40 -27.04
C ARG A 605 3.46 3.17 -27.38
N GLU A 606 3.00 4.10 -26.53
CA GLU A 606 1.86 4.97 -26.86
C GLU A 606 2.27 6.30 -27.55
N ILE A 607 3.56 6.65 -27.60
CA ILE A 607 4.03 7.91 -28.23
C ILE A 607 4.51 7.65 -29.68
N ASP A 608 5.12 6.49 -29.97
CA ASP A 608 5.73 6.22 -31.28
C ASP A 608 4.77 5.77 -32.40
N ILE A 609 3.46 5.63 -32.13
CA ILE A 609 2.47 5.10 -33.11
C ILE A 609 2.05 6.15 -34.17
N ILE A 610 2.48 7.42 -34.04
CA ILE A 610 2.16 8.49 -35.02
C ILE A 610 3.25 8.66 -36.09
N ALA A 611 4.47 8.13 -35.88
CA ALA A 611 5.64 8.41 -36.73
C ALA A 611 5.96 7.35 -37.81
N ALA A 612 5.03 6.43 -38.11
CA ALA A 612 5.29 5.27 -38.99
C ALA A 612 4.51 5.29 -40.32
N ALA A 613 4.82 6.26 -41.18
CA ALA A 613 4.49 6.22 -42.61
C ALA A 613 5.77 6.14 -43.45
N LYS A 614 6.08 4.95 -43.98
CA LYS A 614 7.15 4.67 -44.97
C LYS A 614 6.64 4.99 -46.40
N PRO A 615 7.50 5.40 -47.37
CA PRO A 615 8.53 4.56 -48.03
C PRO A 615 9.90 5.31 -48.22
N GLU A 616 11.01 4.80 -48.78
CA GLU A 616 11.40 3.50 -49.36
C GLU A 616 12.93 3.26 -49.21
N GLU A 617 13.47 2.26 -49.90
CA GLU A 617 14.78 1.57 -49.79
C GLU A 617 16.10 2.39 -50.00
N ASP A 618 17.19 1.94 -49.34
CA ASP A 618 18.50 1.62 -49.96
C ASP A 618 19.30 0.65 -49.05
N PRO A 619 19.79 -0.52 -49.50
CA PRO A 619 20.38 -1.53 -48.62
C PRO A 619 21.91 -1.71 -48.77
N ASP A 620 22.73 -0.79 -48.27
CA ASP A 620 24.17 -1.07 -48.07
C ASP A 620 24.90 -0.11 -47.09
N LYS A 621 25.08 -0.53 -45.82
CA LYS A 621 26.30 -0.30 -44.99
C LYS A 621 26.21 -0.89 -43.56
N PRO A 622 27.35 -1.35 -42.98
CA PRO A 622 27.37 -2.02 -41.67
C PRO A 622 27.48 -1.07 -40.47
N VAL A 623 27.07 -1.57 -39.30
CA VAL A 623 26.98 -0.86 -38.02
C VAL A 623 28.33 -0.81 -37.29
N VAL A 624 28.75 0.39 -36.86
CA VAL A 624 29.71 0.61 -35.76
C VAL A 624 29.25 1.84 -34.95
N LEU A 625 29.13 1.72 -33.63
CA LEU A 625 28.74 2.81 -32.73
C LEU A 625 29.89 3.16 -31.78
N ALA A 626 30.39 4.39 -31.87
CA ALA A 626 31.29 5.01 -30.90
C ALA A 626 30.86 6.48 -30.66
N ARG A 627 30.95 6.95 -29.41
CA ARG A 627 30.59 8.32 -29.01
C ARG A 627 31.74 9.30 -29.24
N GLN A 628 31.50 10.45 -29.87
CA GLN A 628 31.52 11.78 -29.22
C GLN A 628 31.30 12.96 -30.20
N ASP A 629 30.40 13.84 -29.77
CA ASP A 629 30.13 15.26 -30.08
C ASP A 629 30.93 16.03 -31.16
N SER A 630 30.22 16.70 -32.08
CA SER A 630 30.44 18.14 -32.40
C SER A 630 29.37 18.78 -33.33
N PHE A 631 28.77 19.87 -32.85
CA PHE A 631 28.25 21.08 -33.53
C PHE A 631 27.30 21.07 -34.77
N SER A 632 26.06 21.55 -34.51
CA SER A 632 25.42 22.74 -35.13
C SER A 632 24.98 22.78 -36.62
N SER A 633 23.66 22.91 -36.83
CA SER A 633 23.07 24.13 -37.45
C SER A 633 21.57 24.27 -37.07
N ALA A 634 21.04 25.50 -37.03
CA ALA A 634 19.73 25.83 -36.43
C ALA A 634 18.74 26.49 -37.42
N SER A 635 17.43 26.35 -37.14
CA SER A 635 16.29 27.10 -37.75
C SER A 635 14.96 26.77 -37.00
N PRO A 636 13.90 27.60 -37.05
CA PRO A 636 13.40 28.27 -35.83
C PRO A 636 12.04 27.77 -35.25
N PRO A 637 11.61 28.27 -34.07
CA PRO A 637 10.49 27.74 -33.30
C PRO A 637 9.13 28.39 -33.61
N GLN A 638 8.04 27.70 -33.23
CA GLN A 638 6.73 28.31 -32.93
C GLN A 638 6.09 27.66 -31.70
N ASP A 639 5.59 28.52 -30.82
CA ASP A 639 5.43 28.31 -29.38
C ASP A 639 4.23 27.47 -28.90
N ILE A 640 4.38 26.92 -27.70
CA ILE A 640 3.28 26.52 -26.80
C ILE A 640 3.44 27.36 -25.53
N PRO A 641 2.39 28.06 -25.04
CA PRO A 641 2.53 28.99 -23.93
C PRO A 641 2.62 28.29 -22.56
N LEU A 642 3.76 28.47 -21.88
CA LEU A 642 3.90 28.31 -20.43
C LEU A 642 3.67 29.68 -19.77
N LEU A 643 2.92 29.70 -18.66
CA LEU A 643 2.72 30.89 -17.84
C LEU A 643 3.28 30.64 -16.43
N LEU A 644 4.49 31.14 -16.20
CA LEU A 644 4.99 31.55 -14.88
C LEU A 644 5.09 33.08 -14.87
N PRO A 645 5.04 33.74 -13.69
CA PRO A 645 4.99 35.21 -13.62
C PRO A 645 6.30 35.84 -14.08
N GLN A 646 6.22 36.92 -14.85
CA GLN A 646 7.36 37.78 -15.19
C GLN A 646 7.59 38.80 -14.06
N GLU A 647 8.77 38.78 -13.46
CA GLU A 647 9.37 40.01 -12.92
C GLU A 647 10.03 40.79 -14.07
N THR A 648 10.03 42.11 -13.97
CA THR A 648 10.39 43.00 -15.07
C THR A 648 11.80 43.56 -14.90
N ASP A 649 12.74 43.09 -15.71
CA ASP A 649 13.99 43.82 -15.95
C ASP A 649 13.74 45.03 -16.85
N ALA A 650 14.29 46.18 -16.44
CA ALA A 650 14.43 47.37 -17.27
C ALA A 650 15.86 47.90 -17.11
N ASP A 651 16.53 48.08 -18.25
CA ASP A 651 17.98 47.93 -18.35
C ASP A 651 18.71 49.25 -18.69
N PHE A 652 20.01 49.29 -18.39
CA PHE A 652 21.03 50.30 -18.77
C PHE A 652 20.85 51.81 -18.44
N ALA A 653 21.75 52.33 -17.61
CA ALA A 653 22.59 53.50 -17.97
C ALA A 653 23.87 53.61 -17.09
N SER A 654 24.90 54.27 -17.61
CA SER A 654 26.28 54.23 -17.10
C SER A 654 26.74 55.42 -16.23
N ARG A 655 27.85 55.21 -15.49
CA ARG A 655 28.85 56.18 -14.98
C ARG A 655 28.52 57.06 -13.76
N GLY A 656 29.41 56.97 -12.75
CA GLY A 656 30.03 58.16 -12.15
C GLY A 656 29.75 58.44 -10.68
N ASP A 657 30.72 58.12 -9.82
CA ASP A 657 31.24 58.89 -8.66
C ASP A 657 30.32 59.69 -7.68
N LEU A 658 30.74 59.65 -6.40
CA LEU A 658 30.52 60.60 -5.29
C LEU A 658 29.26 60.51 -4.37
N LYS A 659 29.53 59.98 -3.16
CA LYS A 659 29.43 60.65 -1.84
C LYS A 659 28.06 61.08 -1.22
N LEU A 660 27.95 60.78 0.09
CA LEU A 660 27.18 61.43 1.18
C LEU A 660 25.64 61.23 1.30
N ASP A 661 25.28 60.31 2.21
CA ASP A 661 24.72 60.59 3.56
C ASP A 661 23.24 61.04 3.78
N SER A 662 22.73 60.64 4.95
CA SER A 662 21.49 61.02 5.66
C SER A 662 20.13 60.50 5.13
N GLY A 663 19.19 60.16 6.03
CA GLY A 663 17.77 60.21 5.60
C GLY A 663 16.62 59.71 6.50
N SER A 664 16.76 58.63 7.28
CA SER A 664 15.81 58.21 8.36
C SER A 664 14.30 57.94 8.09
N ARG A 665 13.77 56.94 8.83
CA ARG A 665 12.39 56.74 9.37
C ARG A 665 11.38 55.75 8.72
N GLN A 666 11.33 54.58 9.36
CA GLN A 666 10.21 54.03 10.15
C GLN A 666 8.88 53.61 9.50
N ASP A 667 8.63 52.30 9.66
CA ASP A 667 7.41 51.64 10.15
C ASP A 667 6.15 51.61 9.27
N LEU A 668 5.80 50.42 8.76
CA LEU A 668 4.67 49.63 9.33
C LEU A 668 4.49 48.26 8.64
N ASP A 669 4.54 47.19 9.43
CA ASP A 669 4.31 45.81 8.98
C ASP A 669 2.86 45.53 8.54
N ARG A 670 2.73 44.61 7.57
CA ARG A 670 1.56 43.73 7.46
C ARG A 670 1.94 42.35 6.91
N SER A 671 1.99 41.38 7.81
CA SER A 671 2.34 39.98 7.57
C SER A 671 1.32 39.23 6.70
N GLY A 672 1.83 38.47 5.72
CA GLY A 672 1.08 37.43 5.00
C GLY A 672 1.98 36.24 4.70
N SER A 673 2.14 35.34 5.67
CA SER A 673 3.04 34.19 5.56
C SER A 673 2.46 33.07 4.70
N GLN A 674 3.08 32.83 3.53
CA GLN A 674 3.09 31.48 2.95
C GLN A 674 3.99 30.60 3.83
N VAL A 675 3.66 29.32 3.96
CA VAL A 675 4.43 28.34 4.75
C VAL A 675 4.71 27.15 3.85
N GLU A 676 5.99 26.90 3.61
CA GLU A 676 6.50 25.86 2.71
C GLU A 676 6.70 24.52 3.46
N PHE A 677 6.89 23.44 2.70
CA PHE A 677 7.39 22.18 3.24
C PHE A 677 8.85 22.35 3.72
N PRO A 678 9.26 21.70 4.83
CA PRO A 678 10.67 21.65 5.19
C PRO A 678 11.43 20.71 4.23
N GLY A 679 12.14 21.26 3.23
CA GLY A 679 13.04 20.44 2.40
C GLY A 679 13.50 20.98 1.03
N GLU A 680 12.93 22.07 0.50
CA GLU A 680 13.28 22.56 -0.84
C GLU A 680 13.93 23.95 -0.84
N THR A 681 15.26 23.99 -0.80
CA THR A 681 16.05 25.12 -1.32
C THR A 681 17.25 24.58 -2.10
N SER A 682 17.40 25.03 -3.34
CA SER A 682 18.58 24.76 -4.16
C SER A 682 18.98 26.01 -4.95
N GLU A 683 19.92 26.79 -4.41
CA GLU A 683 20.95 27.49 -5.18
C GLU A 683 22.07 27.95 -4.22
N GLU A 684 23.31 28.01 -4.73
CA GLU A 684 24.52 28.15 -3.93
C GLU A 684 24.76 29.60 -3.46
N SER A 685 24.75 29.85 -2.14
CA SER A 685 25.54 30.94 -1.56
C SER A 685 25.92 30.66 -0.10
N ASP A 686 27.22 30.71 0.20
CA ASP A 686 27.74 30.60 1.57
C ASP A 686 27.28 31.78 2.44
N ARG A 687 26.32 31.53 3.35
CA ARG A 687 26.31 31.99 4.77
C ARG A 687 25.08 31.53 5.54
N ASP A 688 25.31 31.26 6.83
CA ASP A 688 24.34 31.06 7.91
C ASP A 688 23.43 29.82 7.82
N GLU A 689 24.04 28.63 7.97
CA GLU A 689 23.35 27.42 8.40
C GLU A 689 22.79 27.58 9.83
N ALA A 690 21.53 27.98 9.95
CA ALA A 690 20.72 27.60 11.10
C ALA A 690 20.48 26.08 11.02
N VAL A 691 21.23 25.30 11.80
CA VAL A 691 21.10 23.84 11.88
C VAL A 691 19.65 23.49 12.19
N ASN A 692 18.96 22.81 11.27
CA ASN A 692 17.60 22.32 11.50
C ASN A 692 17.60 21.37 12.70
N ASP A 693 16.89 21.71 13.79
CA ASP A 693 16.74 20.94 15.05
C ASP A 693 16.10 19.53 14.89
N TRP A 694 16.03 18.98 13.68
CA TRP A 694 15.37 17.71 13.34
C TRP A 694 16.19 16.80 12.42
N TRP A 695 17.41 17.19 12.04
CA TRP A 695 18.21 16.47 11.02
C TRP A 695 18.49 14.99 11.37
N TRP A 696 18.46 14.62 12.65
CA TRP A 696 18.71 13.26 13.13
C TRP A 696 17.52 12.31 12.97
N GLN A 697 16.30 12.82 12.72
CA GLN A 697 15.05 12.04 12.77
C GLN A 697 14.36 11.86 11.42
N ILE A 698 14.83 12.54 10.36
CA ILE A 698 14.22 12.51 9.03
C ILE A 698 15.28 12.65 7.93
N GLY A 699 15.22 11.76 6.94
CA GLY A 699 16.11 11.81 5.78
C GLY A 699 15.67 12.81 4.74
N LYS A 700 16.57 13.16 3.81
CA LYS A 700 16.18 13.86 2.58
C LYS A 700 15.42 12.90 1.66
N GLN A 701 14.28 13.35 1.11
CA GLN A 701 13.58 12.65 0.02
C GLN A 701 14.56 12.48 -1.15
N SER A 702 14.84 11.21 -1.49
CA SER A 702 15.93 10.85 -2.39
C SER A 702 15.43 9.96 -3.53
N ASP A 703 16.05 10.14 -4.70
CA ASP A 703 15.80 9.33 -5.88
C ASP A 703 16.42 7.94 -5.68
N CYS A 704 15.59 6.89 -5.60
CA CYS A 704 16.04 5.54 -5.27
C CYS A 704 15.53 4.50 -6.29
N ARG A 705 16.13 3.31 -6.29
CA ARG A 705 15.52 2.11 -6.85
C ARG A 705 14.80 1.39 -5.72
N CYS A 706 13.50 1.17 -5.88
CA CYS A 706 12.67 0.58 -4.83
C CYS A 706 11.97 -0.67 -5.35
N GLN A 707 11.98 -1.75 -4.57
CA GLN A 707 11.18 -2.94 -4.85
C GLN A 707 10.37 -3.31 -3.62
N ILE A 708 9.04 -3.34 -3.76
CA ILE A 708 8.17 -3.85 -2.70
C ILE A 708 8.35 -5.37 -2.58
N ILE A 709 8.40 -5.85 -1.34
CA ILE A 709 8.51 -7.26 -0.95
C ILE A 709 7.46 -7.52 0.13
N ARG A 710 6.96 -8.75 0.23
CA ARG A 710 5.92 -9.11 1.20
C ARG A 710 5.97 -10.57 1.61
N SER A 711 5.34 -10.84 2.75
CA SER A 711 4.99 -12.18 3.19
C SER A 711 3.47 -12.31 3.10
N VAL A 712 2.95 -13.20 2.26
CA VAL A 712 1.49 -13.46 2.12
C VAL A 712 1.23 -14.90 1.70
N SER A 713 0.01 -15.38 1.90
CA SER A 713 -0.45 -16.69 1.43
C SER A 713 -1.95 -16.70 1.15
N GLN A 714 -2.49 -17.88 0.80
CA GLN A 714 -3.91 -18.10 0.58
C GLN A 714 -4.80 -17.52 1.70
N TRP A 715 -4.46 -17.74 2.97
CA TRP A 715 -5.31 -17.27 4.06
C TRP A 715 -5.36 -15.74 4.14
N SER A 716 -4.23 -15.06 3.90
CA SER A 716 -4.06 -13.63 4.16
C SER A 716 -4.33 -12.72 2.97
N ALA A 717 -4.09 -13.17 1.74
CA ALA A 717 -4.29 -12.39 0.52
C ALA A 717 -4.92 -13.18 -0.66
N GLY A 718 -5.30 -14.43 -0.44
CA GLY A 718 -5.93 -15.29 -1.46
C GLY A 718 -4.95 -15.72 -2.57
N THR A 719 -3.65 -15.73 -2.32
CA THR A 719 -2.64 -16.14 -3.31
C THR A 719 -2.63 -17.66 -3.51
N SER A 720 -2.20 -18.11 -4.70
CA SER A 720 -2.16 -19.54 -5.08
C SER A 720 -0.97 -20.29 -4.47
N GLN A 721 0.11 -19.56 -4.19
CA GLN A 721 1.27 -20.01 -3.42
C GLN A 721 1.64 -18.94 -2.39
N SER A 722 2.35 -19.33 -1.33
CA SER A 722 2.91 -18.34 -0.40
C SER A 722 3.97 -17.49 -1.09
N GLU A 723 3.95 -16.19 -0.84
CA GLU A 723 5.05 -15.29 -1.14
C GLU A 723 5.90 -15.10 0.12
N ASP A 724 7.20 -15.31 -0.03
CA ASP A 724 8.27 -15.20 0.96
C ASP A 724 9.38 -14.26 0.43
N SER A 725 8.99 -13.26 -0.37
CA SER A 725 9.93 -12.41 -1.10
C SER A 725 10.80 -11.55 -0.17
N ILE A 726 10.32 -11.28 1.05
CA ILE A 726 11.11 -10.69 2.14
C ILE A 726 12.28 -11.60 2.53
N HIS A 727 12.03 -12.86 2.86
CA HIS A 727 13.08 -13.81 3.28
C HIS A 727 14.13 -14.00 2.17
N LYS A 728 13.67 -14.12 0.92
CA LYS A 728 14.55 -14.20 -0.26
C LYS A 728 15.38 -12.94 -0.46
N ALA A 729 14.83 -11.75 -0.21
CA ALA A 729 15.58 -10.50 -0.23
C ALA A 729 16.65 -10.46 0.87
N TYR A 730 16.29 -10.75 2.12
CA TYR A 730 17.23 -10.80 3.25
C TYR A 730 18.43 -11.72 2.94
N CYS A 731 18.17 -12.99 2.60
CA CYS A 731 19.24 -13.94 2.29
C CYS A 731 20.07 -13.49 1.07
N SER A 732 19.43 -13.04 -0.02
CA SER A 732 20.18 -12.61 -1.21
C SER A 732 21.06 -11.38 -0.97
N LEU A 733 20.63 -10.43 -0.14
CA LEU A 733 21.41 -9.24 0.18
C LEU A 733 22.57 -9.56 1.13
N ILE A 734 22.33 -10.36 2.19
CA ILE A 734 23.37 -10.82 3.12
C ILE A 734 24.46 -11.62 2.38
N GLN A 735 24.08 -12.50 1.46
CA GLN A 735 25.02 -13.31 0.66
C GLN A 735 25.93 -12.44 -0.23
N ASN A 736 25.42 -11.30 -0.70
CA ASN A 736 26.09 -10.40 -1.63
C ASN A 736 26.81 -9.21 -0.98
N ALA A 737 26.56 -8.93 0.30
CA ALA A 737 27.25 -7.88 1.07
C ALA A 737 28.78 -7.99 0.92
N GLU A 738 29.51 -6.88 0.92
CA GLU A 738 30.97 -6.85 0.71
C GLU A 738 31.75 -6.54 2.00
N HIS A 739 31.23 -5.62 2.82
CA HIS A 739 31.94 -4.94 3.92
C HIS A 739 31.17 -4.92 5.24
N PHE A 740 29.86 -4.62 5.21
CA PHE A 740 29.13 -4.22 6.40
C PHE A 740 27.65 -4.61 6.33
N ILE A 741 27.13 -5.14 7.45
CA ILE A 741 25.70 -5.36 7.66
C ILE A 741 25.32 -4.75 9.01
N TYR A 742 24.32 -3.87 9.00
CA TYR A 742 23.65 -3.35 10.18
C TYR A 742 22.22 -3.86 10.23
N ILE A 743 21.78 -4.40 11.35
CA ILE A 743 20.41 -4.89 11.56
C ILE A 743 19.87 -4.29 12.84
N GLU A 744 18.68 -3.71 12.76
CA GLU A 744 17.84 -3.48 13.93
C GLU A 744 16.60 -4.36 13.81
N ASN A 745 16.30 -5.18 14.82
CA ASN A 745 15.11 -6.01 14.78
C ASN A 745 14.45 -6.23 16.14
N GLN A 746 13.12 -6.25 16.18
CA GLN A 746 12.36 -6.62 17.38
C GLN A 746 12.64 -8.07 17.85
N PHE A 747 12.92 -8.98 16.92
CA PHE A 747 13.26 -10.38 17.22
C PHE A 747 14.40 -10.87 16.33
N PHE A 748 15.28 -11.69 16.89
CA PHE A 748 16.35 -12.34 16.15
C PHE A 748 16.30 -13.86 16.38
N ILE A 749 15.38 -14.52 15.67
CA ILE A 749 15.07 -15.95 15.79
C ILE A 749 15.17 -16.60 14.41
N SER A 750 16.22 -17.38 14.21
CA SER A 750 16.57 -17.95 12.90
C SER A 750 17.42 -19.22 13.06
N GLY A 751 17.43 -20.06 12.03
CA GLY A 751 18.07 -21.39 12.05
C GLY A 751 19.24 -21.52 11.07
N LEU A 752 20.22 -22.34 11.45
CA LEU A 752 21.22 -22.88 10.53
C LEU A 752 20.60 -23.97 9.63
N GLU A 753 21.31 -24.40 8.59
CA GLU A 753 20.82 -25.36 7.58
C GLU A 753 20.23 -26.64 8.19
N LYS A 754 20.85 -27.13 9.28
CA LYS A 754 20.48 -28.34 10.03
C LYS A 754 19.40 -28.15 11.09
N ASP A 755 18.82 -26.96 11.23
CA ASP A 755 17.73 -26.71 12.18
C ASP A 755 16.38 -27.04 11.53
N ASP A 756 15.80 -28.17 11.91
CA ASP A 756 14.47 -28.60 11.47
C ASP A 756 13.32 -27.89 12.22
N THR A 757 13.64 -27.12 13.27
CA THR A 757 12.64 -26.44 14.11
C THR A 757 12.34 -25.03 13.60
N ILE A 758 13.38 -24.22 13.39
CA ILE A 758 13.28 -22.88 12.82
C ILE A 758 13.64 -22.98 11.34
N LEU A 759 12.74 -22.57 10.45
CA LEU A 759 12.85 -22.86 9.01
C LEU A 759 13.46 -21.71 8.19
N ASN A 760 13.40 -20.47 8.66
CA ASN A 760 14.05 -19.34 8.00
C ASN A 760 15.59 -19.46 8.11
N ARG A 761 16.30 -18.93 7.11
CA ARG A 761 17.74 -19.15 6.87
C ARG A 761 18.57 -17.86 6.86
N VAL A 762 18.08 -16.82 7.54
CA VAL A 762 18.84 -15.58 7.76
C VAL A 762 20.13 -15.86 8.52
N LEU A 763 20.08 -16.66 9.60
CA LEU A 763 21.24 -17.06 10.40
C LEU A 763 22.27 -17.84 9.57
N GLU A 764 21.82 -18.85 8.82
CA GLU A 764 22.67 -19.64 7.93
C GLU A 764 23.41 -18.75 6.92
N THR A 765 22.73 -17.74 6.38
CA THR A 765 23.31 -16.85 5.38
C THR A 765 24.32 -15.89 6.00
N LEU A 766 24.05 -15.35 7.20
CA LEU A 766 25.02 -14.56 7.98
C LEU A 766 26.26 -15.41 8.32
N TYR A 767 26.06 -16.62 8.83
CA TYR A 767 27.12 -17.57 9.16
C TYR A 767 28.04 -17.86 7.96
N ARG A 768 27.45 -18.28 6.81
CA ARG A 768 28.22 -18.50 5.57
C ARG A 768 28.92 -17.22 5.09
N ARG A 769 28.29 -16.06 5.22
CA ARG A 769 28.89 -14.80 4.78
C ARG A 769 30.08 -14.39 5.64
N ILE A 770 30.01 -14.60 6.95
CA ILE A 770 31.12 -14.36 7.89
C ILE A 770 32.28 -15.31 7.60
N LEU A 771 32.02 -16.62 7.44
CA LEU A 771 33.06 -17.57 7.07
C LEU A 771 33.75 -17.20 5.75
N LYS A 772 32.99 -16.82 4.72
CA LYS A 772 33.54 -16.32 3.45
C LYS A 772 34.39 -15.05 3.62
N ALA A 773 34.06 -14.15 4.56
CA ALA A 773 34.92 -13.01 4.87
C ALA A 773 36.25 -13.45 5.51
N HIS A 774 36.17 -14.40 6.45
CA HIS A 774 37.31 -14.94 7.17
C HIS A 774 38.28 -15.68 6.24
N GLU A 775 37.76 -16.59 5.40
CA GLU A 775 38.52 -17.31 4.35
C GLU A 775 39.22 -16.35 3.37
N GLN A 776 38.59 -15.21 3.06
CA GLN A 776 39.15 -14.17 2.20
C GLN A 776 40.06 -13.17 2.95
N ASN A 777 40.24 -13.34 4.27
CA ASN A 777 40.94 -12.42 5.17
C ASN A 777 40.48 -10.95 5.02
N LYS A 778 39.17 -10.74 4.83
CA LYS A 778 38.55 -9.41 4.69
C LYS A 778 38.04 -8.90 6.03
N CYS A 779 38.17 -7.59 6.25
CA CYS A 779 37.41 -6.89 7.28
C CYS A 779 35.93 -6.91 6.88
N PHE A 780 35.08 -7.46 7.74
CA PHE A 780 33.65 -7.56 7.54
C PHE A 780 32.96 -7.52 8.90
N ARG A 781 31.97 -6.65 9.10
CA ARG A 781 31.24 -6.54 10.39
C ARG A 781 29.75 -6.75 10.21
N VAL A 782 29.14 -7.41 11.17
CA VAL A 782 27.70 -7.55 11.36
C VAL A 782 27.35 -6.97 12.73
N VAL A 783 26.59 -5.89 12.75
CA VAL A 783 26.13 -5.23 13.98
C VAL A 783 24.62 -5.43 14.11
N ILE A 784 24.20 -5.99 15.24
CA ILE A 784 22.79 -6.36 15.49
C ILE A 784 22.30 -5.64 16.75
N VAL A 785 21.25 -4.84 16.60
CA VAL A 785 20.58 -4.13 17.70
C VAL A 785 19.18 -4.71 17.89
N ILE A 786 18.87 -5.14 19.10
CA ILE A 786 17.65 -5.88 19.46
C ILE A 786 17.16 -5.41 20.84
N PRO A 787 15.85 -5.55 21.17
CA PRO A 787 15.37 -5.16 22.49
C PRO A 787 15.98 -6.06 23.57
N LEU A 788 16.34 -5.47 24.72
CA LEU A 788 16.97 -6.19 25.83
C LEU A 788 16.03 -7.27 26.38
N LEU A 789 14.73 -7.00 26.44
CA LEU A 789 13.66 -7.94 26.80
C LEU A 789 12.46 -7.82 25.84
N PRO A 790 11.78 -8.94 25.53
CA PRO A 790 10.48 -8.92 24.86
C PRO A 790 9.45 -8.03 25.58
N GLY A 791 8.74 -7.18 24.82
CA GLY A 791 7.79 -6.19 25.35
C GLY A 791 6.40 -6.77 25.66
N PHE A 792 6.33 -7.84 26.46
CA PHE A 792 5.08 -8.45 26.93
C PHE A 792 4.93 -8.30 28.45
N GLN A 793 3.69 -8.35 28.93
CA GLN A 793 3.36 -8.16 30.35
C GLN A 793 3.98 -9.24 31.26
N GLY A 794 4.58 -8.82 32.37
CA GLY A 794 5.13 -9.68 33.43
C GLY A 794 6.66 -9.57 33.63
N GLY A 795 7.09 -9.67 34.89
CA GLY A 795 8.49 -9.84 35.28
C GLY A 795 8.97 -11.26 34.95
N ILE A 796 10.26 -11.44 34.65
CA ILE A 796 10.80 -12.68 34.03
C ILE A 796 10.51 -13.94 34.88
N ASP A 797 10.49 -13.80 36.20
CA ASP A 797 10.23 -14.87 37.16
C ASP A 797 8.73 -15.10 37.47
N ASP A 798 7.85 -14.20 37.04
CA ASP A 798 6.42 -14.26 37.33
C ASP A 798 5.75 -15.47 36.67
N PHE A 799 4.71 -16.01 37.31
CA PHE A 799 3.93 -17.13 36.77
C PHE A 799 3.44 -16.85 35.33
N GLY A 800 2.88 -15.67 35.08
CA GLY A 800 2.35 -15.27 33.76
C GLY A 800 3.39 -14.94 32.67
N ALA A 801 4.68 -14.85 33.00
CA ALA A 801 5.71 -14.40 32.05
C ALA A 801 6.26 -15.52 31.12
N ALA A 802 5.53 -16.62 30.98
CA ALA A 802 5.91 -17.74 30.11
C ALA A 802 6.14 -17.33 28.64
N THR A 803 5.40 -16.34 28.12
CA THR A 803 5.64 -15.75 26.78
C THR A 803 7.01 -15.07 26.67
N VAL A 804 7.39 -14.28 27.69
CA VAL A 804 8.68 -13.59 27.74
C VAL A 804 9.83 -14.61 27.77
N ARG A 805 9.71 -15.62 28.66
CA ARG A 805 10.70 -16.71 28.78
C ARG A 805 10.83 -17.51 27.48
N ALA A 806 9.71 -17.86 26.83
CA ALA A 806 9.70 -18.60 25.56
C ALA A 806 10.40 -17.83 24.41
N LEU A 807 10.15 -16.52 24.28
CA LEU A 807 10.79 -15.69 23.26
C LEU A 807 12.29 -15.51 23.55
N MET A 808 12.67 -15.32 24.82
CA MET A 808 14.07 -15.30 25.24
C MET A 808 14.77 -16.63 24.94
N HIS A 809 14.13 -17.78 25.18
CA HIS A 809 14.68 -19.10 24.85
C HIS A 809 15.08 -19.17 23.37
N TRP A 810 14.16 -18.88 22.45
CA TRP A 810 14.43 -18.97 21.02
C TRP A 810 15.47 -17.95 20.54
N GLN A 811 15.42 -16.71 21.03
CA GLN A 811 16.41 -15.69 20.68
C GLN A 811 17.81 -16.06 21.17
N TYR A 812 17.95 -16.50 22.43
CA TYR A 812 19.24 -16.98 22.93
C TYR A 812 19.71 -18.26 22.23
N ARG A 813 18.81 -19.17 21.84
CA ARG A 813 19.14 -20.37 21.05
C ARG A 813 19.67 -20.03 19.64
N THR A 814 19.17 -18.96 19.02
CA THR A 814 19.71 -18.44 17.76
C THR A 814 21.08 -17.78 17.97
N ILE A 815 21.25 -17.03 19.06
CA ILE A 815 22.45 -16.19 19.30
C ILE A 815 23.61 -16.96 19.96
N SER A 816 23.44 -17.46 21.20
CA SER A 816 24.53 -17.87 22.10
C SER A 816 24.36 -19.24 22.80
N ARG A 817 23.21 -19.90 22.68
CA ARG A 817 22.90 -21.16 23.40
C ARG A 817 22.64 -22.31 22.44
N GLU A 818 22.98 -23.52 22.87
CA GLU A 818 22.95 -24.75 22.06
C GLU A 818 23.92 -24.75 20.88
N ARG A 819 24.23 -25.96 20.39
CA ARG A 819 25.15 -26.20 19.25
C ARG A 819 24.60 -25.75 17.89
N THR A 820 23.38 -25.21 17.86
CA THR A 820 22.74 -24.62 16.68
C THR A 820 22.87 -23.10 16.63
N SER A 821 23.39 -22.45 17.70
CA SER A 821 23.58 -21.01 17.73
C SER A 821 24.72 -20.53 16.83
N ILE A 822 24.62 -19.29 16.34
CA ILE A 822 25.66 -18.69 15.50
C ILE A 822 26.98 -18.46 16.26
N LEU A 823 26.92 -18.05 17.53
CA LEU A 823 28.14 -17.82 18.30
C LEU A 823 28.86 -19.12 18.70
N ASP A 824 28.16 -20.22 19.01
CA ASP A 824 28.82 -21.51 19.28
C ASP A 824 29.58 -22.01 18.03
N ASN A 825 28.91 -21.99 16.87
CA ASN A 825 29.50 -22.44 15.61
C ASN A 825 30.66 -21.54 15.13
N LEU A 826 30.54 -20.21 15.27
CA LEU A 826 31.64 -19.30 14.94
C LEU A 826 32.79 -19.40 15.94
N ASN A 827 32.54 -19.46 17.25
CA ASN A 827 33.60 -19.59 18.26
C ASN A 827 34.37 -20.91 18.12
N ALA A 828 33.71 -22.00 17.74
CA ALA A 828 34.37 -23.28 17.46
C ALA A 828 35.39 -23.22 16.30
N LEU A 829 35.25 -22.26 15.38
CA LEU A 829 36.13 -22.10 14.21
C LEU A 829 37.09 -20.90 14.33
N LEU A 830 36.62 -19.78 14.87
CA LEU A 830 37.30 -18.48 14.90
C LEU A 830 37.85 -18.12 16.28
N GLY A 831 37.39 -18.79 17.34
CA GLY A 831 37.75 -18.47 18.72
C GLY A 831 37.45 -16.99 19.07
N PRO A 832 38.38 -16.28 19.75
CA PRO A 832 38.20 -14.87 20.10
C PRO A 832 37.96 -13.93 18.92
N LYS A 833 38.23 -14.33 17.68
CA LYS A 833 37.99 -13.49 16.48
C LYS A 833 36.50 -13.37 16.12
N THR A 834 35.60 -14.15 16.72
CA THR A 834 34.15 -14.05 16.43
C THR A 834 33.61 -12.63 16.65
N GLN A 835 34.04 -11.96 17.72
CA GLN A 835 33.61 -10.59 18.07
C GLN A 835 34.08 -9.53 17.06
N ASP A 836 35.12 -9.83 16.26
CA ASP A 836 35.53 -8.97 15.14
C ASP A 836 34.52 -9.04 13.99
N TYR A 837 33.74 -10.11 13.85
CA TYR A 837 32.80 -10.28 12.72
C TYR A 837 31.34 -10.03 13.09
N ILE A 838 30.89 -10.35 14.30
CA ILE A 838 29.49 -10.20 14.72
C ILE A 838 29.37 -9.78 16.18
N SER A 839 28.47 -8.83 16.46
CA SER A 839 28.20 -8.35 17.82
C SER A 839 26.74 -7.91 18.01
N PHE A 840 26.26 -7.99 19.26
CA PHE A 840 24.86 -7.82 19.64
C PHE A 840 24.72 -6.73 20.72
N TYR A 841 23.73 -5.86 20.55
CA TYR A 841 23.49 -4.69 21.39
C TYR A 841 22.00 -4.50 21.65
N GLY A 842 21.68 -3.70 22.67
CA GLY A 842 20.35 -3.13 22.88
C GLY A 842 20.45 -1.65 23.21
N LEU A 843 19.30 -1.04 23.51
CA LEU A 843 19.19 0.38 23.83
C LEU A 843 18.56 0.59 25.21
N ARG A 844 19.02 1.60 25.95
CA ARG A 844 18.53 1.95 27.30
C ARG A 844 18.63 3.45 27.55
N SER A 845 17.58 4.00 28.18
CA SER A 845 17.47 5.41 28.59
C SER A 845 17.33 5.54 30.12
N TYR A 846 17.59 6.74 30.63
CA TYR A 846 17.34 7.15 32.02
C TYR A 846 16.73 8.55 32.10
N GLY A 847 16.22 8.91 33.28
CA GLY A 847 15.69 10.25 33.54
C GLY A 847 15.02 10.33 34.90
N ARG A 848 14.36 11.45 35.19
CA ARG A 848 13.44 11.56 36.33
C ARG A 848 12.01 11.34 35.87
N LEU A 849 11.18 10.73 36.71
CA LEU A 849 9.76 10.51 36.40
C LEU A 849 8.94 11.82 36.39
N PHE A 850 9.35 12.79 37.21
CA PHE A 850 8.80 14.14 37.32
C PHE A 850 9.88 15.09 37.89
N GLU A 851 9.62 16.39 37.94
CA GLU A 851 10.49 17.39 38.58
C GLU A 851 10.72 17.04 40.06
N ASP A 852 11.98 17.02 40.51
CA ASP A 852 12.43 16.48 41.82
C ASP A 852 12.03 15.01 42.13
N GLY A 853 11.49 14.29 41.15
CA GLY A 853 11.11 12.88 41.27
C GLY A 853 12.29 11.91 41.27
N PRO A 854 12.02 10.61 41.54
CA PRO A 854 13.05 9.58 41.54
C PRO A 854 13.68 9.42 40.15
N ILE A 855 14.96 9.04 40.15
CA ILE A 855 15.70 8.70 38.95
C ILE A 855 15.36 7.26 38.56
N ALA A 856 15.04 7.05 37.29
CA ALA A 856 14.62 5.76 36.74
C ALA A 856 15.41 5.40 35.46
N THR A 857 15.33 4.15 35.03
CA THR A 857 15.76 3.66 33.72
C THR A 857 14.69 2.76 33.10
N SER A 858 14.60 2.78 31.76
CA SER A 858 13.90 1.77 30.98
C SER A 858 14.78 1.33 29.81
N GLN A 859 14.62 0.08 29.36
CA GLN A 859 15.05 -0.25 27.99
C GLN A 859 14.33 0.66 27.00
N ILE A 860 15.00 1.06 25.94
CA ILE A 860 14.35 1.57 24.74
C ILE A 860 13.98 0.35 23.91
N TYR A 861 12.69 0.19 23.62
CA TYR A 861 12.20 -0.98 22.92
C TYR A 861 12.43 -0.82 21.43
N VAL A 862 13.50 -1.46 20.95
CA VAL A 862 13.83 -1.60 19.54
C VAL A 862 12.72 -2.41 18.88
N HIS A 863 11.77 -1.70 18.27
CA HIS A 863 10.71 -2.30 17.46
C HIS A 863 11.06 -2.29 15.97
N SER A 864 12.10 -1.54 15.54
CA SER A 864 12.67 -1.52 14.19
C SER A 864 12.62 -2.87 13.46
N LYS A 865 12.42 -2.83 12.15
CA LYS A 865 12.66 -3.98 11.24
C LYS A 865 13.51 -3.53 10.05
N LEU A 866 14.77 -3.20 10.34
CA LEU A 866 15.73 -2.60 9.42
C LEU A 866 16.90 -3.54 9.13
N MET A 867 17.37 -3.54 7.88
CA MET A 867 18.70 -4.00 7.53
C MET A 867 19.36 -3.01 6.56
N ILE A 868 20.60 -2.60 6.83
CA ILE A 868 21.44 -1.80 5.94
C ILE A 868 22.64 -2.65 5.51
N VAL A 869 22.97 -2.61 4.23
CA VAL A 869 24.09 -3.36 3.62
C VAL A 869 25.03 -2.39 2.90
N ASP A 870 26.31 -2.42 3.30
CA ASP A 870 27.44 -1.68 2.72
C ASP A 870 27.21 -0.16 2.53
N ASP A 871 26.35 0.45 3.35
CA ASP A 871 25.85 1.82 3.17
C ASP A 871 25.30 2.11 1.75
N ARG A 872 24.73 1.11 1.05
CA ARG A 872 24.16 1.27 -0.32
C ARG A 872 22.76 0.72 -0.51
N ILE A 873 22.32 -0.17 0.38
CA ILE A 873 21.02 -0.81 0.30
C ILE A 873 20.40 -0.80 1.70
N ALA A 874 19.14 -0.38 1.80
CA ALA A 874 18.33 -0.48 3.00
C ALA A 874 17.10 -1.38 2.75
N VAL A 875 16.71 -2.15 3.77
CA VAL A 875 15.47 -2.92 3.80
C VAL A 875 14.65 -2.43 4.99
N ILE A 876 13.47 -1.87 4.73
CA ILE A 876 12.57 -1.31 5.76
C ILE A 876 11.20 -1.97 5.59
N GLY A 877 10.53 -2.34 6.68
CA GLY A 877 9.22 -2.99 6.61
C GLY A 877 8.64 -3.34 7.98
N SER A 878 7.70 -4.29 7.99
CA SER A 878 7.05 -4.80 9.21
C SER A 878 7.59 -6.15 9.70
N SER A 879 8.38 -6.85 8.87
CA SER A 879 8.80 -8.23 9.10
C SER A 879 9.92 -8.40 10.11
N ASN A 880 9.65 -9.14 11.18
CA ASN A 880 10.69 -9.52 12.13
C ASN A 880 11.59 -10.64 11.60
N ILE A 881 12.79 -10.83 12.16
CA ILE A 881 13.61 -12.01 11.88
C ILE A 881 13.08 -13.17 12.73
N ASN A 882 12.01 -13.80 12.25
CA ASN A 882 11.41 -15.03 12.77
C ASN A 882 10.60 -15.73 11.66
N ASP A 883 10.28 -17.01 11.83
CA ASP A 883 9.48 -17.76 10.85
C ASP A 883 8.07 -17.17 10.70
N ARG A 884 7.52 -16.61 11.78
CA ARG A 884 6.19 -15.95 11.80
C ARG A 884 6.09 -14.88 10.71
N SER A 885 7.13 -14.08 10.52
CA SER A 885 7.19 -13.01 9.53
C SER A 885 7.77 -13.46 8.19
N LEU A 886 8.71 -14.42 8.18
CA LEU A 886 9.55 -14.73 7.00
C LEU A 886 9.05 -15.87 6.11
N LEU A 887 8.18 -16.78 6.59
CA LEU A 887 7.76 -17.95 5.80
C LEU A 887 6.61 -17.71 4.81
N GLY A 888 5.97 -16.52 4.80
CA GLY A 888 4.83 -16.19 3.94
C GLY A 888 3.49 -16.87 4.30
N SER A 889 3.55 -18.13 4.75
CA SER A 889 2.39 -18.93 5.17
C SER A 889 1.79 -18.53 6.52
N ARG A 890 2.56 -17.80 7.35
CA ARG A 890 2.18 -17.36 8.70
C ARG A 890 1.63 -15.93 8.65
N ASP A 891 2.26 -14.94 9.27
CA ASP A 891 1.76 -13.56 9.29
C ASP A 891 1.87 -12.88 7.92
N SER A 892 1.00 -11.89 7.68
CA SER A 892 1.17 -11.03 6.50
C SER A 892 1.99 -9.80 6.81
N GLU A 893 3.09 -9.63 6.08
CA GLU A 893 4.08 -8.57 6.25
C GLU A 893 4.31 -7.83 4.94
N ILE A 894 4.85 -6.62 5.02
CA ILE A 894 5.30 -5.84 3.85
C ILE A 894 6.63 -5.15 4.15
N GLY A 895 7.42 -4.90 3.10
CA GLY A 895 8.61 -4.08 3.18
C GLY A 895 9.04 -3.59 1.80
N VAL A 896 10.15 -2.86 1.78
CA VAL A 896 10.79 -2.35 0.57
C VAL A 896 12.30 -2.59 0.64
N VAL A 897 12.86 -3.05 -0.48
CA VAL A 897 14.31 -2.96 -0.74
C VAL A 897 14.56 -1.63 -1.44
N ILE A 898 15.38 -0.78 -0.84
CA ILE A 898 15.78 0.55 -1.33
C ILE A 898 17.27 0.46 -1.69
N GLU A 899 17.58 0.62 -2.97
CA GLU A 899 18.97 0.68 -3.47
C GLU A 899 19.25 2.11 -3.94
N ASP A 900 20.37 2.67 -3.47
CA ASP A 900 20.76 4.04 -3.79
C ASP A 900 21.08 4.26 -5.28
N LYS A 901 20.65 5.43 -5.80
CA LYS A 901 21.09 5.95 -7.12
C LYS A 901 22.19 6.99 -6.98
N GLU A 902 22.15 7.79 -5.91
CA GLU A 902 23.09 8.86 -5.64
C GLU A 902 24.09 8.44 -4.56
N PHE A 903 25.34 8.86 -4.73
CA PHE A 903 26.44 8.45 -3.85
C PHE A 903 27.22 9.65 -3.32
N VAL A 904 27.84 9.47 -2.17
CA VAL A 904 28.79 10.38 -1.50
C VAL A 904 30.11 9.67 -1.29
N GLU A 905 31.20 10.43 -1.17
CA GLU A 905 32.49 9.87 -0.79
C GLU A 905 32.48 9.49 0.70
N SER A 906 33.05 8.33 1.00
CA SER A 906 33.17 7.75 2.34
C SER A 906 34.36 6.77 2.36
N SER A 907 34.55 5.99 3.43
CA SER A 907 35.48 4.86 3.44
C SER A 907 34.93 3.62 4.14
N MET A 908 35.46 2.45 3.75
CA MET A 908 35.23 1.16 4.39
C MET A 908 36.59 0.57 4.78
N ASN A 909 36.88 0.52 6.08
CA ASN A 909 38.18 0.16 6.66
C ASN A 909 39.36 0.99 6.08
N GLY A 910 39.15 2.31 5.94
CA GLY A 910 40.12 3.27 5.40
C GLY A 910 40.31 3.22 3.88
N VAL A 911 39.60 2.35 3.16
CA VAL A 911 39.58 2.30 1.69
C VAL A 911 38.44 3.15 1.18
N LYS A 912 38.69 4.06 0.20
CA LYS A 912 37.66 4.93 -0.39
C LYS A 912 36.47 4.10 -0.90
N TRP A 913 35.28 4.48 -0.46
CA TRP A 913 34.01 3.84 -0.78
C TRP A 913 33.00 4.89 -1.23
N MET A 914 32.27 4.61 -2.32
CA MET A 914 31.11 5.41 -2.68
C MET A 914 29.91 4.88 -1.90
N ALA A 915 29.53 5.56 -0.83
CA ALA A 915 28.36 5.22 -0.01
C ALA A 915 27.10 5.84 -0.63
N GLY A 916 25.96 5.17 -0.56
CA GLY A 916 24.67 5.65 -1.07
C GLY A 916 24.06 6.70 -0.14
N LYS A 917 23.54 7.80 -0.68
CA LYS A 917 23.05 8.93 0.14
C LYS A 917 21.95 8.54 1.12
N PHE A 918 20.96 7.76 0.70
CA PHE A 918 19.86 7.31 1.54
C PHE A 918 20.37 6.37 2.64
N SER A 919 21.10 5.32 2.26
CA SER A 919 21.53 4.28 3.20
C SER A 919 22.59 4.78 4.19
N ASN A 920 23.55 5.59 3.72
CA ASN A 920 24.57 6.20 4.58
C ASN A 920 23.96 7.22 5.55
N SER A 921 23.07 8.12 5.09
CA SER A 921 22.45 9.10 5.98
C SER A 921 21.60 8.44 7.06
N LEU A 922 20.79 7.42 6.73
CA LEU A 922 20.03 6.64 7.71
C LEU A 922 20.95 6.01 8.77
N ARG A 923 22.02 5.34 8.31
CA ARG A 923 23.00 4.68 9.18
C ARG A 923 23.73 5.68 10.08
N CYS A 924 24.13 6.83 9.54
CA CYS A 924 24.72 7.94 10.30
C CYS A 924 23.76 8.50 11.36
N SER A 925 22.47 8.64 11.03
CA SER A 925 21.44 9.11 11.96
C SER A 925 21.29 8.19 13.17
N LEU A 926 21.03 6.91 12.91
CA LEU A 926 20.85 5.88 13.94
C LEU A 926 22.11 5.77 14.82
N TRP A 927 23.30 5.79 14.22
CA TRP A 927 24.55 5.74 15.00
C TRP A 927 24.80 7.03 15.81
N SER A 928 24.33 8.19 15.33
CA SER A 928 24.45 9.45 16.07
C SER A 928 23.51 9.47 17.28
N GLU A 929 22.29 8.98 17.13
CA GLU A 929 21.34 8.77 18.24
C GLU A 929 21.91 7.78 19.27
N HIS A 930 22.28 6.56 18.82
CA HIS A 930 22.71 5.47 19.70
C HIS A 930 23.99 5.78 20.48
N LEU A 931 24.90 6.57 19.90
CA LEU A 931 26.16 6.99 20.53
C LEU A 931 26.10 8.40 21.17
N GLY A 932 25.00 9.14 21.01
CA GLY A 932 24.85 10.50 21.51
C GLY A 932 25.85 11.48 20.90
N LEU A 933 26.00 11.47 19.58
CA LEU A 933 26.92 12.33 18.84
C LEU A 933 26.26 13.66 18.44
N HIS A 934 27.01 14.75 18.56
CA HIS A 934 26.61 16.06 18.03
C HIS A 934 26.89 16.17 16.52
N PRO A 935 26.30 17.14 15.79
CA PRO A 935 26.43 17.24 14.32
C PRO A 935 27.90 17.26 13.83
N GLY A 936 28.77 18.00 14.54
CA GLY A 936 30.20 18.08 14.24
C GLY A 936 31.01 16.81 14.56
N GLU A 937 30.40 15.78 15.15
CA GLU A 937 31.05 14.51 15.48
C GLU A 937 30.75 13.40 14.46
N MET A 938 29.88 13.61 13.47
CA MET A 938 29.51 12.57 12.49
C MET A 938 30.69 12.01 11.68
N GLN A 939 31.75 12.79 11.46
CA GLN A 939 32.98 12.31 10.81
C GLN A 939 33.63 11.13 11.56
N LYS A 940 33.39 10.99 12.88
CA LYS A 940 33.88 9.86 13.68
C LYS A 940 33.23 8.53 13.28
N ILE A 941 32.05 8.57 12.67
CA ILE A 941 31.28 7.40 12.22
C ILE A 941 31.18 7.30 10.70
N GLU A 942 31.97 8.07 9.94
CA GLU A 942 31.96 8.01 8.47
C GLU A 942 32.23 6.58 7.97
N ASP A 943 33.25 5.92 8.54
CA ASP A 943 33.65 4.54 8.25
C ASP A 943 33.14 3.58 9.33
N PRO A 944 32.13 2.73 9.06
CA PRO A 944 31.48 1.92 10.09
C PRO A 944 32.29 0.69 10.52
N ILE A 945 33.37 0.31 9.81
CA ILE A 945 34.09 -0.96 10.06
C ILE A 945 35.54 -0.83 10.52
N LYS A 946 36.12 0.37 10.38
CA LYS A 946 37.43 0.76 10.92
C LYS A 946 37.45 0.58 12.45
N ASP A 947 38.56 0.04 12.98
CA ASP A 947 38.69 -0.27 14.42
C ASP A 947 38.45 0.95 15.33
N ALA A 948 38.88 2.16 14.92
CA ALA A 948 38.64 3.39 15.68
C ALA A 948 37.14 3.73 15.84
N THR A 949 36.31 3.35 14.87
CA THR A 949 34.86 3.53 14.93
C THR A 949 34.19 2.37 15.65
N TYR A 950 34.52 1.13 15.23
CA TYR A 950 33.82 -0.06 15.69
C TYR A 950 34.23 -0.48 17.12
N LYS A 951 35.54 -0.47 17.43
CA LYS A 951 36.06 -0.89 18.74
C LYS A 951 36.13 0.29 19.71
N ASP A 952 36.84 1.34 19.31
CA ASP A 952 37.23 2.42 20.23
C ASP A 952 36.09 3.42 20.51
N LEU A 953 35.06 3.46 19.64
CA LEU A 953 33.86 4.26 19.83
C LEU A 953 32.62 3.38 20.10
N TRP A 954 32.18 2.55 19.16
CA TRP A 954 30.92 1.80 19.28
C TRP A 954 30.93 0.78 20.42
N MET A 955 31.85 -0.20 20.39
CA MET A 955 31.96 -1.22 21.46
C MET A 955 32.33 -0.60 22.81
N ALA A 956 33.24 0.38 22.83
CA ALA A 956 33.64 1.07 24.06
C ALA A 956 32.49 1.84 24.71
N THR A 957 31.66 2.54 23.93
CA THR A 957 30.48 3.26 24.44
C THR A 957 29.44 2.28 24.97
N ALA A 958 29.12 1.23 24.19
CA ALA A 958 28.20 0.19 24.62
C ALA A 958 28.60 -0.43 25.97
N LYS A 959 29.89 -0.77 26.12
CA LYS A 959 30.42 -1.33 27.37
C LYS A 959 30.37 -0.31 28.51
N LYS A 960 30.83 0.93 28.31
CA LYS A 960 30.85 1.95 29.37
C LYS A 960 29.42 2.22 29.89
N ASN A 961 28.45 2.35 28.98
CA ASN A 961 27.06 2.54 29.33
C ASN A 961 26.52 1.34 30.11
N THR A 962 26.75 0.10 29.66
CA THR A 962 26.36 -1.12 30.41
C THR A 962 26.94 -1.14 31.82
N ASP A 963 28.24 -0.88 31.98
CA ASP A 963 28.90 -0.89 33.29
C ASP A 963 28.26 0.14 34.26
N ILE A 964 27.94 1.36 33.77
CA ILE A 964 27.27 2.40 34.56
C ILE A 964 25.83 1.99 34.92
N TYR A 965 25.06 1.49 33.94
CA TYR A 965 23.67 1.08 34.16
C TYR A 965 23.55 -0.10 35.13
N ASP A 966 24.46 -1.08 35.08
CA ASP A 966 24.55 -2.17 36.04
C ASP A 966 24.95 -1.65 37.44
N GLN A 967 25.89 -0.71 37.53
CA GLN A 967 26.32 -0.16 38.81
C GLN A 967 25.24 0.68 39.51
N VAL A 968 24.50 1.51 38.77
CA VAL A 968 23.49 2.43 39.34
C VAL A 968 22.16 1.73 39.62
N PHE A 969 21.71 0.84 38.73
CA PHE A 969 20.37 0.24 38.81
C PHE A 969 20.36 -1.29 39.00
N SER A 970 21.51 -1.98 38.87
CA SER A 970 21.57 -3.46 38.82
C SER A 970 20.64 -4.04 37.75
N CYS A 971 20.64 -3.44 36.55
CA CYS A 971 19.67 -3.66 35.49
C CYS A 971 19.35 -5.14 35.20
N ILE A 972 18.08 -5.44 34.89
CA ILE A 972 17.69 -6.69 34.24
C ILE A 972 17.44 -6.38 32.75
N PRO A 973 17.93 -7.21 31.81
CA PRO A 973 18.85 -8.34 31.99
C PRO A 973 20.31 -7.87 32.09
N ASN A 974 21.19 -8.68 32.68
CA ASN A 974 22.64 -8.42 32.76
C ASN A 974 23.47 -9.71 32.66
N GLU A 975 24.77 -9.58 32.40
CA GLU A 975 25.70 -10.72 32.23
C GLU A 975 26.01 -11.48 33.55
N HIS A 976 25.75 -10.86 34.70
CA HIS A 976 26.11 -11.38 36.02
C HIS A 976 25.06 -12.35 36.59
N ILE A 977 23.78 -12.18 36.21
CA ILE A 977 22.67 -13.04 36.63
C ILE A 977 22.58 -14.25 35.70
N ARG A 978 23.33 -15.31 36.03
CA ARG A 978 23.44 -16.51 35.18
C ARG A 978 22.41 -17.61 35.49
N SER A 979 21.62 -17.49 36.56
CA SER A 979 20.54 -18.43 36.94
C SER A 979 19.33 -17.74 37.57
N ARG A 980 18.18 -18.44 37.62
CA ARG A 980 16.93 -17.98 38.24
C ARG A 980 17.07 -17.83 39.76
N ALA A 981 17.94 -18.62 40.39
CA ALA A 981 18.32 -18.45 41.78
C ALA A 981 19.10 -17.15 42.02
N ALA A 982 20.06 -16.82 41.14
CA ALA A 982 20.79 -15.55 41.20
C ALA A 982 19.86 -14.35 40.99
N LEU A 983 18.91 -14.44 40.06
CA LEU A 983 17.88 -13.42 39.81
C LEU A 983 17.08 -13.13 41.09
N ARG A 984 16.50 -14.17 41.71
CA ARG A 984 15.72 -14.06 42.96
C ARG A 984 16.54 -13.48 44.11
N HIS A 985 17.80 -13.90 44.25
CA HIS A 985 18.69 -13.39 45.29
C HIS A 985 18.98 -11.89 45.12
N ASN A 986 19.26 -11.47 43.88
CA ASN A 986 19.51 -10.07 43.53
C ASN A 986 18.24 -9.20 43.77
N MET A 987 17.07 -9.68 43.34
CA MET A 987 15.76 -9.06 43.61
C MET A 987 15.47 -8.90 45.11
N SER A 988 15.81 -9.91 45.94
CA SER A 988 15.66 -9.82 47.40
C SER A 988 16.57 -8.74 47.99
N ILE A 989 17.85 -8.72 47.62
CA ILE A 989 18.82 -7.73 48.12
C ILE A 989 18.36 -6.30 47.80
N CYS A 990 17.87 -6.05 46.58
CA CYS A 990 17.39 -4.71 46.23
C CYS A 990 16.08 -4.37 46.94
N LYS A 991 15.15 -5.33 47.11
CA LYS A 991 13.93 -5.14 47.90
C LYS A 991 14.24 -4.77 49.35
N ASP A 992 15.21 -5.43 49.97
CA ASP A 992 15.60 -5.19 51.36
C ASP A 992 16.32 -3.84 51.54
N LYS A 993 17.07 -3.38 50.51
CA LYS A 993 17.73 -2.07 50.51
C LYS A 993 16.78 -0.90 50.22
N LEU A 994 15.79 -1.09 49.35
CA LEU A 994 14.99 0.00 48.77
C LEU A 994 13.53 0.02 49.24
N GLY A 995 13.06 -0.99 49.98
CA GLY A 995 11.67 -1.09 50.46
C GLY A 995 10.64 -1.42 49.38
N HIS A 996 11.06 -1.53 48.12
CA HIS A 996 10.27 -1.94 46.97
C HIS A 996 11.14 -2.73 45.97
N THR A 997 10.53 -3.56 45.13
CA THR A 997 11.23 -4.35 44.11
C THR A 997 11.62 -3.46 42.93
N THR A 998 12.71 -2.72 43.08
CA THR A 998 13.15 -1.67 42.14
C THR A 998 13.74 -2.18 40.83
N ILE A 999 14.19 -3.44 40.74
CA ILE A 999 15.01 -3.88 39.61
C ILE A 999 14.21 -4.04 38.30
N ASP A 1000 12.96 -4.53 38.39
CA ASP A 1000 12.05 -4.56 37.23
C ASP A 1000 11.52 -3.16 36.86
N LEU A 1001 11.46 -2.23 37.83
CA LEU A 1001 10.99 -0.84 37.66
C LEU A 1001 12.09 0.15 37.24
N GLY A 1002 13.37 -0.26 37.36
CA GLY A 1002 14.53 0.56 37.05
C GLY A 1002 14.74 1.79 37.96
N ILE A 1003 14.29 1.79 39.21
CA ILE A 1003 14.43 2.96 40.12
C ILE A 1003 15.80 2.95 40.83
N ALA A 1004 16.52 4.07 40.79
CA ALA A 1004 17.82 4.23 41.46
C ALA A 1004 17.71 4.46 42.99
N PRO A 1005 18.73 4.05 43.78
CA PRO A 1005 18.87 4.49 45.16
C PRO A 1005 19.18 6.00 45.26
N GLU A 1006 18.72 6.63 46.35
CA GLU A 1006 19.05 8.04 46.67
C GLU A 1006 20.55 8.27 46.94
N ARG A 1007 21.28 7.24 47.41
CA ARG A 1007 22.74 7.24 47.57
C ARG A 1007 23.34 5.84 47.34
N LEU A 1008 24.54 5.80 46.76
CA LEU A 1008 25.33 4.58 46.57
C LEU A 1008 26.30 4.36 47.75
N ASP A 1009 25.99 3.35 48.59
CA ASP A 1009 26.66 3.01 49.87
C ASP A 1009 28.11 2.48 49.76
N SER A 1010 28.83 2.74 48.66
CA SER A 1010 30.22 2.29 48.46
C SER A 1010 31.19 3.35 47.94
N CYS A 1011 30.72 4.56 47.59
CA CYS A 1011 31.62 5.63 47.12
C CYS A 1011 31.19 7.06 47.52
N GLY A 1012 29.93 7.28 47.91
CA GLY A 1012 29.41 8.62 48.18
C GLY A 1012 29.12 9.46 46.92
N SER A 1013 29.31 8.88 45.73
CA SER A 1013 28.88 9.45 44.45
C SER A 1013 27.36 9.58 44.36
N ASP A 1014 26.87 10.66 43.77
CA ASP A 1014 25.47 10.81 43.37
C ASP A 1014 25.20 9.94 42.13
N SER A 1015 24.15 9.12 42.20
CA SER A 1015 23.63 8.31 41.08
C SER A 1015 23.43 9.15 39.80
N TRP A 1016 23.02 10.41 39.93
CA TRP A 1016 22.82 11.33 38.80
C TRP A 1016 24.13 11.73 38.11
N GLU A 1017 25.18 12.03 38.86
CA GLU A 1017 26.48 12.41 38.28
C GLU A 1017 27.13 11.24 37.55
N MET A 1018 26.95 10.01 38.04
CA MET A 1018 27.40 8.82 37.34
C MET A 1018 26.66 8.59 36.02
N LEU A 1019 25.36 8.89 35.94
CA LEU A 1019 24.60 8.72 34.71
C LEU A 1019 24.96 9.73 33.62
N LYS A 1020 25.38 10.95 33.99
CA LYS A 1020 25.95 11.95 33.05
C LYS A 1020 27.21 11.48 32.31
N GLU A 1021 27.87 10.43 32.80
CA GLU A 1021 29.03 9.84 32.14
C GLU A 1021 28.68 8.90 30.97
N THR A 1022 27.42 8.50 30.84
CA THR A 1022 26.91 7.75 29.68
C THR A 1022 26.87 8.63 28.43
N ARG A 1023 26.90 8.01 27.25
CA ARG A 1023 26.71 8.71 25.97
C ARG A 1023 25.75 7.94 25.08
N GLY A 1024 24.72 8.64 24.59
CA GLY A 1024 23.64 8.00 23.83
C GLY A 1024 22.94 6.90 24.62
N HIS A 1025 22.44 5.93 23.88
CA HIS A 1025 21.52 4.90 24.37
C HIS A 1025 22.08 3.48 24.28
N LEU A 1026 23.17 3.29 23.53
CA LEU A 1026 23.72 1.97 23.21
C LEU A 1026 24.25 1.23 24.45
N VAL A 1027 23.88 -0.03 24.59
CA VAL A 1027 24.38 -0.96 25.63
C VAL A 1027 24.69 -2.34 25.04
N CYS A 1028 25.61 -3.08 25.65
CA CYS A 1028 25.86 -4.48 25.29
C CYS A 1028 24.62 -5.35 25.54
N PHE A 1029 24.30 -6.26 24.61
CA PHE A 1029 23.25 -7.26 24.82
C PHE A 1029 23.79 -8.41 25.69
N PRO A 1030 23.14 -8.78 26.82
CA PRO A 1030 23.72 -9.73 27.76
C PRO A 1030 23.56 -11.17 27.29
N LEU A 1031 24.65 -11.78 26.80
CA LEU A 1031 24.69 -13.08 26.14
C LEU A 1031 24.61 -14.28 27.11
N GLN A 1032 24.98 -14.08 28.37
CA GLN A 1032 25.07 -15.11 29.43
C GLN A 1032 23.99 -14.95 30.52
N PHE A 1033 23.09 -13.97 30.39
CA PHE A 1033 21.95 -13.84 31.30
C PHE A 1033 21.13 -15.14 31.32
N MET A 1034 20.89 -15.70 32.50
CA MET A 1034 20.18 -16.97 32.73
C MET A 1034 20.68 -18.16 31.88
N CYS A 1035 22.00 -18.34 31.70
CA CYS A 1035 22.57 -19.44 30.91
C CYS A 1035 22.79 -20.77 31.68
N ASP A 1036 22.91 -20.74 33.01
CA ASP A 1036 23.38 -21.87 33.80
C ASP A 1036 22.24 -22.85 34.13
N GLN A 1037 22.08 -23.88 33.27
CA GLN A 1037 21.11 -24.99 33.43
C GLN A 1037 19.62 -24.62 33.45
N GLU A 1038 19.27 -23.38 33.13
CA GLU A 1038 17.88 -22.90 33.02
C GLU A 1038 17.25 -23.30 31.68
N ASP A 1039 16.19 -24.12 31.73
CA ASP A 1039 15.28 -24.27 30.61
C ASP A 1039 14.25 -23.12 30.63
N LEU A 1040 14.44 -22.15 29.73
CA LEU A 1040 13.53 -20.99 29.60
C LEU A 1040 12.22 -21.34 28.87
N ARG A 1041 12.00 -22.58 28.43
CA ARG A 1041 10.72 -23.00 27.84
C ARG A 1041 9.64 -23.10 28.94
N PRO A 1042 8.36 -22.83 28.62
CA PRO A 1042 7.25 -23.07 29.54
C PRO A 1042 7.21 -24.54 29.98
N VAL A 1043 7.08 -24.78 31.28
CA VAL A 1043 7.04 -26.15 31.83
C VAL A 1043 5.60 -26.65 31.77
N PHE A 1044 5.36 -27.88 31.30
CA PHE A 1044 4.02 -28.50 31.18
C PHE A 1044 3.16 -28.56 32.48
N ASN A 1045 3.73 -28.23 33.65
CA ASN A 1045 3.00 -28.09 34.92
C ASN A 1045 2.44 -26.68 35.15
N GLU A 1046 2.80 -25.68 34.33
CA GLU A 1046 2.11 -24.39 34.28
C GLU A 1046 0.77 -24.63 33.55
N SER A 1047 -0.34 -24.59 34.29
CA SER A 1047 -1.71 -24.91 33.83
C SER A 1047 -2.28 -23.99 32.74
N GLU A 1048 -1.47 -23.09 32.21
CA GLU A 1048 -1.83 -21.98 31.34
C GLU A 1048 -1.27 -22.15 29.91
N PHE A 1049 -0.35 -23.10 29.67
CA PHE A 1049 0.41 -23.19 28.41
C PHE A 1049 0.17 -24.47 27.60
N TYR A 1050 -0.83 -24.42 26.71
CA TYR A 1050 -1.07 -25.42 25.64
C TYR A 1050 -0.89 -24.83 24.23
N THR A 1051 0.10 -23.95 24.08
CA THR A 1051 0.37 -23.22 22.82
C THR A 1051 1.47 -23.89 22.01
N ALA A 1052 1.27 -24.02 20.69
CA ALA A 1052 2.25 -24.63 19.80
C ALA A 1052 3.56 -23.81 19.74
N PRO A 1053 4.76 -24.45 19.74
CA PRO A 1053 6.05 -23.73 19.72
C PRO A 1053 6.20 -22.70 18.60
N GLN A 1054 5.59 -22.98 17.43
CA GLN A 1054 5.57 -22.14 16.22
C GLN A 1054 4.95 -20.75 16.40
N VAL A 1055 4.36 -20.46 17.57
CA VAL A 1055 3.91 -19.11 17.95
C VAL A 1055 5.09 -18.21 18.33
N PHE A 1056 6.19 -18.79 18.80
CA PHE A 1056 7.31 -18.07 19.42
C PHE A 1056 8.62 -18.08 18.61
N HIS A 1057 8.64 -18.76 17.45
CA HIS A 1057 9.81 -18.82 16.56
C HIS A 1057 9.43 -18.68 15.09
#